data_AF-A0AAE9JJR0-F1
#
_entry.id   AF-A0AAE9JJR0-F1
#
_cell.length_a   1.000
_cell.length_b   1.000
_cell.length_c   1.000
_cell.angle_alpha   90.00
_cell.angle_beta   90.00
_cell.angle_gamma   90.00
#
_symmetry.space_group_name_H-M   'P 1'
#
loop_
_entity.id
_entity.type
_entity.pdbx_description
1 polymer ?
#
loop_
_entity_poly.entity_id
_entity_poly.type
_entity_poly.pdbx_seq_one_letter_code
_entity_poly.pdbx_strand_id
1 'polypeptide(L)'
;MPAPFTTPSSTTKIGRDSFAVMDTMEVQMNMFQLDITKMPPVIQRLHVDTLIITSKGKDINLNLGTVSTGGDVNSHNRRLAQHEIMRKFFEKKRSLFSSSSYHSLAYDTAACLYIPEGQYRGGEYEEACLSQQDFAPEEWDIVSKISRRKDDSFSVRIKPAGAVYTQGDEVFEPSNRYELTRIVEIVTSQKLNTTDFYQFGNATFPLRAHPNSEPDASSEIRSGFAKVARLTEGREGKHEMLMTVDTKLSPFYKPTSVIRCVLTKIQESRGGGGGGGRGGYGGGRGGYGGRNDSRDSRGSFGGRCDSRDPRGYGGGYDRRSDSRDSRGGRDSYDSRRGGGDSEDFSSHEIDEIARACMESDKFLYSLESALKGLFVEAIHLKGSACTIRITGIKQCTANNTKFTKKDDKGEREISVSDYFYEEYNIKLKYPNLPLIVSKKMKYECFFPMEVLRIIPGQRIKVNKMSATVQSAMTGRNATMPRQHVDLVQRILQDSLKLERNKYMDAFGIELKSTRPVQLKAKILPPAEIRFKNLTYMPEIKRPGFKNPGKFVEPAHIYRVAVVSFDNAIDMRQAEDFCDRLFDYCRDQGIKCDRESKDWSIRELSSSDNVGIKEAMENWMKKKVDIFVGIARDKKPDVHDIMKYYEESVGMQTIQLCKQTVDKMMNPQGGRQTIDNVMRKFNLKCGGTNFYVDIPSNIRGRSICSNTETLHKKLLEKVQFIGFEISHGAARTLYDRSRNQMDGEPSIVGVSYSLKHSTQLGGFSYMQTQKEYKIQKLDDAFPKCVKAYAEDAKTLPTRIVIYRVGAGEGDFKRIKEEIQEIRGTFEKIEKGYNPALVFIVAQKGSHTRIFPSRIDGNKAFEQNVPSGTCIDNVVTSFGYDEFILSSQTPLIGTVRPCKYTIIANDPAWSKNELIHLTYFRAFGHQVSYQPPSVPDVLYAAENLAKRGKNNYKVHQRYVSMQAIERRIISENADFVNENMQEQLASAIIDEMSDAMNGMTIPKRNFWA
;
A
#
# COMPACT_ATOMS: atom_id res chain seq x y z
N MET A 1 32.62 27.27 2.31
CA MET A 1 32.41 25.83 2.08
C MET A 1 31.26 25.36 2.95
N PRO A 2 30.25 24.64 2.44
CA PRO A 2 29.24 24.03 3.30
C PRO A 2 29.94 22.96 4.15
N ALA A 3 29.71 22.98 5.47
CA ALA A 3 30.27 22.00 6.38
C ALA A 3 29.88 20.57 5.92
N PRO A 4 30.83 19.62 5.84
CA PRO A 4 30.48 18.24 5.51
C PRO A 4 29.46 17.72 6.52
N PHE A 5 28.45 16.99 6.05
CA PHE A 5 27.48 16.30 6.89
C PHE A 5 28.24 15.32 7.80
N THR A 6 28.51 15.72 9.04
CA THR A 6 29.09 14.82 10.04
C THR A 6 28.01 13.85 10.49
N THR A 7 28.09 12.60 10.02
CA THR A 7 27.34 11.50 10.61
C THR A 7 27.86 11.27 12.03
N PRO A 8 26.98 11.07 13.03
CA PRO A 8 27.45 10.86 14.40
C PRO A 8 28.24 9.55 14.47
N SER A 9 29.46 9.61 15.01
CA SER A 9 30.14 8.39 15.46
C SER A 9 29.37 7.84 16.66
N SER A 10 28.93 6.58 16.60
CA SER A 10 28.18 5.86 17.65
C SER A 10 28.99 5.59 18.94
N THR A 11 30.11 6.29 19.14
CA THR A 11 31.12 6.00 20.16
C THR A 11 31.53 7.23 20.95
N THR A 12 30.61 8.14 21.28
CA THR A 12 30.86 9.11 22.35
C THR A 12 30.86 8.40 23.71
N LYS A 13 32.03 7.85 24.06
CA LYS A 13 32.37 7.50 25.44
C LYS A 13 32.46 8.80 26.24
N ILE A 14 31.43 9.04 27.07
CA ILE A 14 31.45 9.48 28.49
C ILE A 14 30.07 10.10 28.81
N GLY A 15 29.31 9.47 29.72
CA GLY A 15 28.13 10.08 30.37
C GLY A 15 26.81 9.29 30.39
N ARG A 16 26.83 7.97 30.60
CA ARG A 16 25.73 7.05 31.01
C ARG A 16 24.30 7.40 30.53
N ASP A 17 23.82 6.70 29.50
CA ASP A 17 22.44 6.65 28.94
C ASP A 17 21.39 7.57 29.61
N SER A 18 20.89 8.57 28.87
CA SER A 18 19.82 9.46 29.33
C SER A 18 18.54 8.72 29.77
N PHE A 19 18.29 7.53 29.17
CA PHE A 19 17.19 6.65 29.52
C PHE A 19 17.66 5.20 29.76
N ALA A 20 17.14 4.61 30.83
CA ALA A 20 17.41 3.24 31.23
C ALA A 20 16.70 2.21 30.34
N VAL A 21 17.39 1.11 30.06
CA VAL A 21 16.79 -0.07 29.41
C VAL A 21 16.03 -0.86 30.47
N MET A 22 14.69 -0.90 30.36
CA MET A 22 13.82 -1.48 31.40
C MET A 22 13.81 -3.01 31.40
N ASP A 23 13.84 -3.59 30.22
CA ASP A 23 13.82 -5.04 30.00
C ASP A 23 14.42 -5.35 28.62
N THR A 24 14.75 -6.62 28.39
CA THR A 24 15.28 -7.11 27.12
C THR A 24 14.60 -8.41 26.72
N MET A 25 14.51 -8.69 25.43
CA MET A 25 13.86 -9.88 24.91
C MET A 25 14.62 -10.45 23.72
N GLU A 26 14.78 -11.76 23.69
CA GLU A 26 15.31 -12.48 22.53
C GLU A 26 14.27 -12.47 21.41
N VAL A 27 14.68 -11.97 20.24
CA VAL A 27 13.85 -11.89 19.04
C VAL A 27 14.55 -12.52 17.85
N GLN A 28 13.75 -12.92 16.87
CA GLN A 28 14.19 -13.34 15.56
C GLN A 28 13.62 -12.41 14.49
N MET A 29 14.37 -12.17 13.43
CA MET A 29 13.95 -11.37 12.28
C MET A 29 13.78 -12.27 11.06
N ASN A 30 12.95 -11.88 10.10
CA ASN A 30 12.81 -12.58 8.82
C ASN A 30 13.99 -12.31 7.85
N MET A 31 15.20 -12.35 8.38
CA MET A 31 16.46 -12.10 7.70
C MET A 31 17.34 -13.34 7.80
N PHE A 32 18.09 -13.61 6.74
CA PHE A 32 18.97 -14.77 6.61
C PHE A 32 20.34 -14.32 6.11
N GLN A 33 21.40 -14.85 6.70
CA GLN A 33 22.77 -14.47 6.34
C GLN A 33 23.25 -15.23 5.12
N LEU A 34 23.77 -14.50 4.14
CA LEU A 34 24.46 -15.04 2.98
C LEU A 34 25.96 -14.91 3.20
N ASP A 35 26.69 -15.96 2.86
CA ASP A 35 28.13 -15.94 2.72
C ASP A 35 28.49 -15.56 1.29
N ILE A 36 29.28 -14.50 1.15
CA ILE A 36 29.80 -14.03 -0.14
C ILE A 36 31.34 -14.08 -0.18
N THR A 37 31.98 -14.66 0.83
CA THR A 37 33.46 -14.68 0.93
C THR A 37 34.12 -15.53 -0.16
N LYS A 38 33.39 -16.50 -0.72
CA LYS A 38 33.83 -17.35 -1.82
C LYS A 38 33.48 -16.77 -3.20
N MET A 39 32.89 -15.57 -3.28
CA MET A 39 32.64 -14.93 -4.56
C MET A 39 33.98 -14.65 -5.28
N PRO A 40 34.03 -14.80 -6.62
CA PRO A 40 35.18 -14.35 -7.41
C PRO A 40 35.50 -12.88 -7.09
N PRO A 41 36.78 -12.50 -6.90
CA PRO A 41 37.15 -11.14 -6.48
C PRO A 41 36.56 -10.04 -7.36
N VAL A 42 36.45 -10.32 -8.66
CA VAL A 42 35.87 -9.43 -9.66
C VAL A 42 34.79 -10.18 -10.44
N ILE A 43 33.63 -9.52 -10.57
CA ILE A 43 32.55 -9.93 -11.47
C ILE A 43 32.49 -8.93 -12.62
N GLN A 44 32.63 -9.43 -13.84
CA GLN A 44 32.50 -8.62 -15.04
C GLN A 44 31.02 -8.34 -15.34
N ARG A 45 30.71 -7.07 -15.62
CA ARG A 45 29.39 -6.60 -16.03
C ARG A 45 29.38 -6.40 -17.55
N LEU A 46 28.47 -7.07 -18.23
CA LEU A 46 28.20 -6.89 -19.65
C LEU A 46 26.85 -6.20 -19.82
N HIS A 47 26.78 -5.25 -20.75
CA HIS A 47 25.52 -4.67 -21.20
C HIS A 47 24.89 -5.58 -22.25
N VAL A 48 23.58 -5.80 -22.14
CA VAL A 48 22.81 -6.63 -23.08
C VAL A 48 21.76 -5.75 -23.74
N ASP A 49 21.72 -5.73 -25.07
CA ASP A 49 20.61 -5.19 -25.84
C ASP A 49 19.83 -6.32 -26.51
N THR A 50 18.53 -6.41 -26.22
CA THR A 50 17.64 -7.37 -26.88
C THR A 50 16.67 -6.62 -27.79
N LEU A 51 16.79 -6.84 -29.10
CA LEU A 51 16.01 -6.18 -30.14
C LEU A 51 15.05 -7.16 -30.80
N ILE A 52 13.80 -6.75 -31.03
CA ILE A 52 12.92 -7.41 -32.00
C ILE A 52 13.16 -6.74 -33.35
N ILE A 53 13.65 -7.51 -34.30
CA ILE A 53 13.81 -7.10 -35.69
C ILE A 53 12.50 -7.42 -36.41
N THR A 54 11.76 -6.37 -36.77
CA THR A 54 10.50 -6.50 -37.49
C THR A 54 10.73 -6.47 -39.00
N SER A 55 9.91 -7.20 -39.76
CA SER A 55 9.97 -7.23 -41.24
C SER A 55 9.74 -5.88 -41.95
N LYS A 56 9.39 -4.81 -41.22
CA LYS A 56 9.25 -3.45 -41.75
C LYS A 56 10.42 -2.52 -41.38
N GLY A 57 11.54 -3.06 -40.91
CA GLY A 57 12.77 -2.29 -40.65
C GLY A 57 12.74 -1.37 -39.43
N LYS A 58 11.82 -1.60 -38.48
CA LYS A 58 11.82 -0.89 -37.19
C LYS A 58 12.23 -1.84 -36.08
N ASP A 59 13.41 -1.61 -35.53
CA ASP A 59 13.94 -2.37 -34.40
C ASP A 59 13.28 -1.90 -33.11
N ILE A 60 12.81 -2.87 -32.31
CA ILE A 60 12.16 -2.61 -31.03
C ILE A 60 13.08 -3.09 -29.92
N ASN A 61 13.71 -2.17 -29.19
CA ASN A 61 14.52 -2.53 -28.04
C ASN A 61 13.63 -2.92 -26.84
N LEU A 62 13.75 -4.17 -26.39
CA LEU A 62 12.97 -4.72 -25.28
C LEU A 62 13.37 -4.13 -23.92
N ASN A 63 14.56 -3.54 -23.82
CA ASN A 63 15.08 -2.87 -22.63
C ASN A 63 14.43 -1.50 -22.42
N LEU A 64 14.05 -0.83 -23.51
CA LEU A 64 13.30 0.40 -23.45
C LEU A 64 11.88 0.05 -23.01
N GLY A 65 11.56 0.32 -21.74
CA GLY A 65 10.24 0.10 -21.14
C GLY A 65 9.06 0.79 -21.86
N THR A 66 9.35 1.56 -22.92
CA THR A 66 8.46 2.39 -23.74
C THR A 66 7.81 1.69 -24.94
N VAL A 67 7.90 0.38 -25.09
CA VAL A 67 7.08 -0.33 -26.08
C VAL A 67 5.74 -0.72 -25.47
N SER A 68 4.79 0.21 -25.52
CA SER A 68 3.34 0.01 -25.45
C SER A 68 2.88 -1.22 -24.64
N THR A 69 2.80 -1.12 -23.31
CA THR A 69 1.61 -1.48 -22.52
C THR A 69 1.92 -1.65 -21.02
N GLY A 70 1.39 -0.77 -20.17
CA GLY A 70 1.27 -1.02 -18.73
C GLY A 70 0.28 -2.17 -18.45
N GLY A 71 0.74 -3.16 -17.70
CA GLY A 71 -0.02 -4.31 -17.21
C GLY A 71 0.92 -5.38 -16.66
N ASP A 72 0.60 -5.93 -15.48
CA ASP A 72 1.49 -6.81 -14.72
C ASP A 72 1.88 -8.07 -15.54
N VAL A 73 0.95 -8.61 -16.36
CA VAL A 73 1.17 -9.80 -17.21
C VAL A 73 2.19 -9.58 -18.33
N ASN A 74 2.19 -8.42 -19.00
CA ASN A 74 3.13 -8.16 -20.09
C ASN A 74 4.56 -7.93 -19.60
N SER A 75 4.72 -7.42 -18.37
CA SER A 75 6.04 -7.33 -17.74
C SER A 75 6.62 -8.69 -17.39
N HIS A 76 5.78 -9.60 -16.88
CA HIS A 76 6.18 -10.97 -16.57
C HIS A 76 6.51 -11.77 -17.83
N ASN A 77 5.66 -11.73 -18.86
CA ASN A 77 5.93 -12.43 -20.13
C ASN A 77 7.22 -11.94 -20.80
N ARG A 78 7.50 -10.63 -20.73
CA ARG A 78 8.76 -10.06 -21.23
C ARG A 78 9.98 -10.60 -20.49
N ARG A 79 9.91 -10.70 -19.16
CA ARG A 79 10.99 -11.29 -18.35
C ARG A 79 11.27 -12.72 -18.76
N LEU A 80 10.23 -13.55 -18.88
CA LEU A 80 10.38 -14.95 -19.29
C LEU A 80 10.96 -15.07 -20.71
N ALA A 81 10.42 -14.31 -21.66
CA ALA A 81 10.92 -14.32 -23.03
C ALA A 81 12.39 -13.86 -23.13
N GLN A 82 12.77 -12.80 -22.42
CA GLN A 82 14.17 -12.36 -22.38
C GLN A 82 15.10 -13.40 -21.76
N HIS A 83 14.66 -14.09 -20.70
CA HIS A 83 15.44 -15.17 -20.10
C HIS A 83 15.68 -16.33 -21.09
N GLU A 84 14.64 -16.74 -21.84
CA GLU A 84 14.74 -17.79 -22.86
C GLU A 84 15.60 -17.35 -24.06
N ILE A 85 15.44 -16.11 -24.53
CA ILE A 85 16.25 -15.53 -25.60
C ILE A 85 17.73 -15.52 -25.21
N MET A 86 18.07 -15.09 -23.99
CA MET A 86 19.45 -15.07 -23.50
C MET A 86 20.03 -16.48 -23.36
N ARG A 87 19.23 -17.47 -22.94
CA ARG A 87 19.65 -18.87 -22.90
C ARG A 87 19.98 -19.40 -24.31
N LYS A 88 19.16 -19.09 -25.31
CA LYS A 88 19.46 -19.45 -26.71
C LYS A 88 20.66 -18.72 -27.29
N PHE A 89 20.86 -17.45 -26.93
CA PHE A 89 22.09 -16.76 -27.28
C PHE A 89 23.33 -17.49 -26.73
N PHE A 90 23.31 -17.90 -25.46
CA PHE A 90 24.41 -18.66 -24.85
C PHE A 90 24.65 -20.00 -25.55
N GLU A 91 23.59 -20.73 -25.91
CA GLU A 91 23.71 -21.99 -26.67
C GLU A 91 24.34 -21.76 -28.05
N LYS A 92 23.92 -20.71 -28.77
CA LYS A 92 24.40 -20.39 -30.13
C LYS A 92 25.82 -19.80 -30.16
N LYS A 93 26.19 -19.01 -29.15
CA LYS A 93 27.49 -18.34 -29.02
C LYS A 93 28.35 -18.93 -27.90
N ARG A 94 28.31 -20.26 -27.76
CA ARG A 94 29.00 -20.99 -26.67
C ARG A 94 30.52 -20.72 -26.61
N SER A 95 31.16 -20.43 -27.74
CA SER A 95 32.60 -20.11 -27.81
C SER A 95 32.98 -18.82 -27.07
N LEU A 96 32.04 -17.90 -26.86
CA LEU A 96 32.26 -16.65 -26.12
C LEU A 96 32.40 -16.90 -24.61
N PHE A 97 32.02 -18.07 -24.12
CA PHE A 97 31.97 -18.40 -22.70
C PHE A 97 32.85 -19.61 -22.41
N SER A 98 33.74 -19.47 -21.42
CA SER A 98 34.60 -20.59 -21.00
C SER A 98 33.83 -21.72 -20.29
N SER A 99 32.74 -21.37 -19.61
CA SER A 99 31.89 -22.31 -18.88
C SER A 99 30.89 -22.98 -19.82
N SER A 100 30.74 -24.29 -19.67
CA SER A 100 29.75 -25.09 -20.39
C SER A 100 28.32 -24.93 -19.86
N SER A 101 28.16 -24.29 -18.69
CA SER A 101 26.90 -24.19 -17.95
C SER A 101 26.37 -22.76 -17.96
N TYR A 102 25.13 -22.59 -18.41
CA TYR A 102 24.39 -21.32 -18.33
C TYR A 102 24.25 -20.79 -16.90
N HIS A 103 24.35 -21.67 -15.88
CA HIS A 103 24.27 -21.28 -14.47
C HIS A 103 25.41 -20.36 -14.01
N SER A 104 26.49 -20.27 -14.78
CA SER A 104 27.58 -19.31 -14.55
C SER A 104 27.24 -17.87 -14.92
N LEU A 105 26.06 -17.64 -15.50
CA LEU A 105 25.57 -16.33 -15.91
C LEU A 105 24.43 -15.85 -15.02
N ALA A 106 24.50 -14.59 -14.60
CA ALA A 106 23.43 -13.91 -13.88
C ALA A 106 22.87 -12.76 -14.73
N TYR A 107 21.73 -13.01 -15.37
CA TYR A 107 21.05 -12.06 -16.25
C TYR A 107 19.90 -11.39 -15.50
N ASP A 108 19.85 -10.06 -15.54
CA ASP A 108 18.79 -9.29 -14.89
C ASP A 108 17.45 -9.27 -15.67
N THR A 109 17.39 -9.97 -16.81
CA THR A 109 16.23 -9.99 -17.73
C THR A 109 15.86 -8.61 -18.25
N ALA A 110 16.87 -7.77 -18.39
CA ALA A 110 16.81 -6.45 -18.99
C ALA A 110 18.13 -6.12 -19.72
N ALA A 111 19.03 -5.37 -19.08
CA ALA A 111 20.17 -4.77 -19.76
C ALA A 111 21.53 -5.17 -19.19
N CYS A 112 21.57 -6.05 -18.17
CA CYS A 112 22.81 -6.39 -17.47
C CYS A 112 22.98 -7.90 -17.31
N LEU A 113 24.13 -8.38 -17.75
CA LEU A 113 24.60 -9.74 -17.56
C LEU A 113 25.86 -9.71 -16.71
N TYR A 114 25.89 -10.50 -15.65
CA TYR A 114 27.03 -10.64 -14.77
C TYR A 114 27.68 -12.00 -14.97
N ILE A 115 29.00 -12.01 -15.00
CA ILE A 115 29.81 -13.20 -15.20
C ILE A 115 31.11 -13.09 -14.38
N PRO A 116 31.59 -14.17 -13.73
CA PRO A 116 32.90 -14.16 -13.11
C PRO A 116 33.99 -13.74 -14.09
N GLU A 117 34.96 -12.95 -13.62
CA GLU A 117 36.08 -12.49 -14.46
C GLU A 117 36.83 -13.66 -15.12
N GLY A 118 37.28 -13.44 -16.36
CA GLY A 118 37.98 -14.45 -17.16
C GLY A 118 37.07 -15.49 -17.83
N GLN A 119 35.77 -15.50 -17.53
CA GLN A 119 34.86 -16.45 -18.17
C GLN A 119 34.30 -15.97 -19.52
N TYR A 120 34.25 -14.67 -19.78
CA TYR A 120 33.86 -14.10 -21.06
C TYR A 120 35.10 -13.92 -21.95
N ARG A 121 35.05 -14.45 -23.17
CA ARG A 121 36.13 -14.43 -24.17
C ARG A 121 35.76 -13.66 -25.43
N GLY A 122 34.59 -13.01 -25.45
CA GLY A 122 34.14 -12.23 -26.61
C GLY A 122 34.83 -10.87 -26.71
N GLY A 123 34.67 -10.23 -27.86
CA GLY A 123 35.24 -8.91 -28.12
C GLY A 123 34.49 -7.76 -27.46
N GLU A 124 34.81 -6.53 -27.88
CA GLU A 124 34.12 -5.31 -27.45
C GLU A 124 32.64 -5.26 -27.85
N TYR A 125 32.26 -6.05 -28.86
CA TYR A 125 30.89 -6.16 -29.33
C TYR A 125 30.62 -7.54 -29.93
N GLU A 126 29.55 -8.19 -29.49
CA GLU A 126 29.12 -9.48 -29.99
C GLU A 126 27.61 -9.46 -30.26
N GLU A 127 27.19 -10.06 -31.37
CA GLU A 127 25.79 -10.12 -31.79
C GLU A 127 25.41 -11.52 -32.29
N ALA A 128 24.18 -11.93 -32.00
CA ALA A 128 23.56 -13.10 -32.63
C ALA A 128 22.07 -12.86 -32.89
N CYS A 129 21.64 -13.24 -34.09
CA CYS A 129 20.24 -13.27 -34.47
C CYS A 129 19.62 -14.64 -34.18
N LEU A 130 18.41 -14.62 -33.63
CA LEU A 130 17.60 -15.77 -33.25
C LEU A 130 16.24 -15.65 -33.95
N SER A 131 15.76 -16.76 -34.48
CA SER A 131 14.50 -16.92 -35.19
C SER A 131 13.68 -18.01 -34.53
N GLN A 132 12.42 -18.20 -34.96
CA GLN A 132 11.58 -19.29 -34.45
C GLN A 132 12.25 -20.67 -34.50
N GLN A 133 13.11 -20.93 -35.49
CA GLN A 133 13.77 -22.21 -35.69
C GLN A 133 14.84 -22.53 -34.62
N ASP A 134 15.32 -21.50 -33.92
CA ASP A 134 16.31 -21.66 -32.84
C ASP A 134 15.67 -22.14 -31.51
N PHE A 135 14.33 -22.17 -31.42
CA PHE A 135 13.57 -22.51 -30.22
C PHE A 135 12.80 -23.82 -30.36
N ALA A 136 12.78 -24.62 -29.29
CA ALA A 136 11.85 -25.74 -29.16
C ALA A 136 10.40 -25.23 -29.08
N PRO A 137 9.38 -26.06 -29.41
CA PRO A 137 7.98 -25.61 -29.43
C PRO A 137 7.50 -24.96 -28.12
N GLU A 138 7.90 -25.51 -26.97
CA GLU A 138 7.53 -25.00 -25.64
C GLU A 138 8.23 -23.66 -25.31
N GLU A 139 9.50 -23.50 -25.74
CA GLU A 139 10.27 -22.27 -25.55
C GLU A 139 9.70 -21.15 -26.44
N TRP A 140 9.32 -21.51 -27.68
CA TRP A 140 8.70 -20.58 -28.61
C TRP A 140 7.32 -20.12 -28.14
N ASP A 141 6.55 -20.95 -27.43
CA ASP A 141 5.28 -20.50 -26.81
C ASP A 141 5.50 -19.35 -25.82
N ILE A 142 6.63 -19.35 -25.09
CA ILE A 142 6.99 -18.27 -24.18
C ILE A 142 7.42 -17.02 -24.96
N VAL A 143 8.34 -17.18 -25.92
CA VAL A 143 8.91 -16.07 -26.68
C VAL A 143 7.88 -15.41 -27.61
N SER A 144 7.01 -16.20 -28.23
CA SER A 144 5.97 -15.71 -29.14
C SER A 144 4.93 -14.80 -28.46
N LYS A 145 4.79 -14.85 -27.12
CA LYS A 145 3.89 -13.95 -26.36
C LYS A 145 4.30 -12.48 -26.43
N ILE A 146 5.57 -12.19 -26.71
CA ILE A 146 6.06 -10.82 -26.91
C ILE A 146 6.24 -10.45 -28.39
N SER A 147 6.14 -11.44 -29.28
CA SER A 147 6.19 -11.26 -30.72
C SER A 147 4.85 -10.75 -31.25
N ARG A 148 4.89 -9.88 -32.27
CA ARG A 148 3.67 -9.36 -32.91
C ARG A 148 3.38 -10.08 -34.21
N ARG A 149 4.39 -10.65 -34.86
CA ARG A 149 4.28 -11.31 -36.16
C ARG A 149 5.03 -12.63 -36.16
N LYS A 150 4.64 -13.54 -37.07
CA LYS A 150 5.24 -14.87 -37.17
C LYS A 150 6.69 -14.83 -37.66
N ASP A 151 7.06 -13.79 -38.39
CA ASP A 151 8.35 -13.53 -39.01
C ASP A 151 9.28 -12.63 -38.18
N ASP A 152 8.86 -12.22 -36.98
CA ASP A 152 9.72 -11.43 -36.09
C ASP A 152 10.95 -12.27 -35.68
N SER A 153 12.13 -11.66 -35.78
CA SER A 153 13.38 -12.25 -35.28
C SER A 153 13.95 -11.41 -34.14
N PHE A 154 14.87 -11.98 -33.37
CA PHE A 154 15.45 -11.37 -32.19
C PHE A 154 16.95 -11.21 -32.37
N SER A 155 17.49 -10.02 -32.16
CA SER A 155 18.93 -9.81 -32.06
C SER A 155 19.32 -9.55 -30.61
N VAL A 156 20.30 -10.29 -30.13
CA VAL A 156 20.93 -10.07 -28.83
C VAL A 156 22.33 -9.55 -29.06
N ARG A 157 22.64 -8.41 -28.46
CA ARG A 157 23.93 -7.74 -28.53
C ARG A 157 24.51 -7.64 -27.13
N ILE A 158 25.78 -8.02 -26.98
CA ILE A 158 26.49 -7.90 -25.70
C ILE A 158 27.79 -7.12 -25.86
N LYS A 159 28.12 -6.31 -24.85
CA LYS A 159 29.39 -5.58 -24.77
C LYS A 159 29.86 -5.41 -23.31
N PRO A 160 31.17 -5.34 -23.05
CA PRO A 160 31.70 -5.01 -21.74
C PRO A 160 31.17 -3.65 -21.23
N ALA A 161 30.80 -3.59 -19.95
CA ALA A 161 30.19 -2.40 -19.34
C ALA A 161 30.77 -2.03 -17.97
N GLY A 162 31.74 -2.78 -17.46
CA GLY A 162 32.45 -2.51 -16.21
C GLY A 162 32.70 -3.76 -15.38
N ALA A 163 33.18 -3.55 -14.17
CA ALA A 163 33.46 -4.59 -13.19
C ALA A 163 32.78 -4.26 -11.85
N VAL A 164 32.54 -5.30 -11.05
CA VAL A 164 32.02 -5.19 -9.68
C VAL A 164 32.96 -5.98 -8.77
N TYR A 165 33.49 -5.30 -7.76
CA TYR A 165 34.43 -5.88 -6.82
C TYR A 165 33.69 -6.52 -5.64
N THR A 166 34.04 -7.76 -5.31
CA THR A 166 33.38 -8.53 -4.24
C THR A 166 34.25 -8.66 -2.99
N GLN A 167 35.53 -8.31 -3.10
CA GLN A 167 36.53 -8.36 -2.04
C GLN A 167 37.34 -7.06 -2.00
N GLY A 168 38.00 -6.78 -0.87
CA GLY A 168 38.80 -5.56 -0.67
C GLY A 168 37.97 -4.34 -0.25
N ASP A 169 38.64 -3.18 -0.14
CA ASP A 169 38.03 -1.93 0.36
C ASP A 169 37.03 -1.32 -0.65
N GLU A 170 37.20 -1.62 -1.94
CA GLU A 170 36.33 -1.17 -3.04
C GLU A 170 34.88 -1.69 -2.89
N VAL A 171 34.67 -2.76 -2.12
CA VAL A 171 33.34 -3.28 -1.76
C VAL A 171 32.48 -2.23 -1.07
N PHE A 172 33.10 -1.32 -0.32
CA PHE A 172 32.40 -0.34 0.51
C PHE A 172 32.09 0.96 -0.23
N GLU A 173 32.61 1.15 -1.44
CA GLU A 173 32.23 2.28 -2.27
C GLU A 173 30.72 2.25 -2.56
N PRO A 174 29.98 3.38 -2.41
CA PRO A 174 28.54 3.37 -2.54
C PRO A 174 28.03 2.77 -3.86
N SER A 175 28.64 3.11 -4.99
CA SER A 175 28.30 2.60 -6.33
C SER A 175 28.51 1.10 -6.43
N ASN A 176 29.68 0.61 -6.01
CA ASN A 176 30.03 -0.81 -6.06
C ASN A 176 29.15 -1.64 -5.11
N ARG A 177 28.87 -1.14 -3.90
CA ARG A 177 27.96 -1.78 -2.93
C ARG A 177 26.54 -1.99 -3.48
N TYR A 178 26.01 -1.00 -4.21
CA TYR A 178 24.69 -1.13 -4.84
C TYR A 178 24.68 -2.21 -5.92
N GLU A 179 25.71 -2.25 -6.77
CA GLU A 179 25.82 -3.26 -7.81
C GLU A 179 26.09 -4.67 -7.24
N LEU A 180 26.92 -4.80 -6.21
CA LEU A 180 27.12 -6.07 -5.50
C LEU A 180 25.81 -6.60 -4.91
N THR A 181 25.03 -5.73 -4.28
CA THR A 181 23.70 -6.10 -3.78
C THR A 181 22.77 -6.55 -4.92
N ARG A 182 22.82 -5.87 -6.07
CA ARG A 182 22.05 -6.23 -7.26
C ARG A 182 22.45 -7.59 -7.83
N ILE A 183 23.74 -7.91 -7.89
CA ILE A 183 24.25 -9.22 -8.33
C ILE A 183 23.66 -10.32 -7.45
N VAL A 184 23.79 -10.19 -6.13
CA VAL A 184 23.27 -11.19 -5.18
C VAL A 184 21.75 -11.34 -5.34
N GLU A 185 21.02 -10.24 -5.54
CA GLU A 185 19.58 -10.29 -5.83
C GLU A 185 19.24 -11.06 -7.12
N ILE A 186 20.00 -10.86 -8.19
CA ILE A 186 19.79 -11.52 -9.48
C ILE A 186 20.13 -13.01 -9.36
N VAL A 187 21.32 -13.36 -8.86
CA VAL A 187 21.78 -14.75 -8.71
C VAL A 187 20.77 -15.58 -7.91
N THR A 188 20.28 -15.02 -6.80
CA THR A 188 19.30 -15.69 -5.93
C THR A 188 17.88 -15.72 -6.53
N SER A 189 17.61 -14.98 -7.60
CA SER A 189 16.32 -14.96 -8.30
C SER A 189 16.30 -15.76 -9.60
N GLN A 190 17.45 -16.11 -10.19
CA GLN A 190 17.52 -16.68 -11.55
C GLN A 190 16.63 -17.92 -11.73
N LYS A 191 16.56 -18.78 -10.71
CA LYS A 191 15.72 -19.99 -10.70
C LYS A 191 14.21 -19.71 -10.71
N LEU A 192 13.80 -18.50 -10.39
CA LEU A 192 12.40 -18.07 -10.37
C LEU A 192 11.91 -17.61 -11.76
N ASN A 193 12.80 -17.46 -12.74
CA ASN A 193 12.47 -17.05 -14.11
C ASN A 193 11.86 -18.21 -14.92
N THR A 194 10.76 -18.80 -14.43
CA THR A 194 10.03 -19.89 -15.07
C THR A 194 8.53 -19.60 -15.10
N THR A 195 7.78 -20.38 -15.89
CA THR A 195 6.30 -20.28 -15.98
C THR A 195 5.59 -20.71 -14.69
N ASP A 196 6.32 -21.25 -13.70
CA ASP A 196 5.76 -21.69 -12.42
C ASP A 196 5.57 -20.55 -11.42
N PHE A 197 6.22 -19.42 -11.67
CA PHE A 197 6.21 -18.26 -10.80
C PHE A 197 5.74 -17.03 -11.55
N TYR A 198 4.82 -16.30 -10.95
CA TYR A 198 4.45 -14.98 -11.40
C TYR A 198 5.23 -13.92 -10.61
N GLN A 199 5.98 -13.07 -11.32
CA GLN A 199 6.82 -12.06 -10.69
C GLN A 199 6.36 -10.64 -11.05
N PHE A 200 6.10 -9.81 -10.03
CA PHE A 200 5.70 -8.43 -10.17
C PHE A 200 6.41 -7.54 -9.14
N GLY A 201 7.14 -6.52 -9.61
CA GLY A 201 8.02 -5.74 -8.74
C GLY A 201 9.03 -6.67 -8.06
N ASN A 202 9.08 -6.62 -6.73
CA ASN A 202 9.89 -7.53 -5.92
C ASN A 202 9.09 -8.70 -5.32
N ALA A 203 7.83 -8.89 -5.73
CA ALA A 203 6.97 -9.97 -5.27
C ALA A 203 6.95 -11.13 -6.28
N THR A 204 6.95 -12.35 -5.77
CA THR A 204 6.90 -13.60 -6.51
C THR A 204 5.75 -14.45 -5.99
N PHE A 205 4.93 -15.01 -6.89
CA PHE A 205 3.78 -15.83 -6.55
C PHE A 205 3.88 -17.19 -7.27
N PRO A 206 3.99 -18.32 -6.55
CA PRO A 206 3.93 -19.64 -7.17
C PRO A 206 2.53 -19.89 -7.76
N LEU A 207 2.46 -20.12 -9.06
CA LEU A 207 1.21 -20.32 -9.81
C LEU A 207 0.65 -21.75 -9.67
N ARG A 208 1.52 -22.74 -9.41
CA ARG A 208 1.11 -24.14 -9.18
C ARG A 208 0.60 -24.39 -7.76
N ALA A 209 0.82 -23.48 -6.82
CA ALA A 209 0.34 -23.61 -5.46
C ALA A 209 -1.18 -23.37 -5.38
N HIS A 210 -1.86 -24.08 -4.47
CA HIS A 210 -3.27 -23.84 -4.20
C HIS A 210 -3.51 -22.40 -3.70
N PRO A 211 -4.61 -21.74 -4.11
CA PRO A 211 -4.96 -20.43 -3.60
C PRO A 211 -5.21 -20.50 -2.09
N ASN A 212 -4.86 -19.43 -1.39
CA ASN A 212 -5.09 -19.30 0.05
C ASN A 212 -6.58 -19.23 0.39
N SER A 213 -7.37 -18.57 -0.46
CA SER A 213 -8.83 -18.50 -0.31
C SER A 213 -9.48 -18.03 -1.61
N GLU A 214 -10.75 -18.37 -1.81
CA GLU A 214 -11.54 -18.00 -2.98
C GLU A 214 -12.77 -17.20 -2.51
N PRO A 215 -12.68 -15.85 -2.44
CA PRO A 215 -13.75 -15.03 -1.89
C PRO A 215 -15.03 -15.02 -2.72
N ASP A 216 -14.94 -15.25 -4.03
CA ASP A 216 -16.06 -15.28 -4.96
C ASP A 216 -15.73 -16.15 -6.19
N ALA A 217 -16.70 -16.33 -7.09
CA ALA A 217 -16.56 -17.20 -8.27
C ALA A 217 -15.55 -16.67 -9.31
N SER A 218 -15.18 -15.39 -9.24
CA SER A 218 -14.31 -14.72 -10.22
C SER A 218 -12.89 -14.43 -9.70
N SER A 219 -12.66 -14.59 -8.40
CA SER A 219 -11.46 -14.12 -7.72
C SER A 219 -10.86 -15.18 -6.79
N GLU A 220 -9.53 -15.26 -6.78
CA GLU A 220 -8.75 -16.08 -5.85
C GLU A 220 -7.69 -15.23 -5.16
N ILE A 221 -7.33 -15.56 -3.92
CA ILE A 221 -6.24 -14.90 -3.18
C ILE A 221 -5.08 -15.87 -3.12
N ARG A 222 -3.92 -15.46 -3.65
CA ARG A 222 -2.71 -16.27 -3.67
C ARG A 222 -1.67 -15.77 -2.68
N SER A 223 -1.00 -16.73 -2.06
CA SER A 223 0.20 -16.50 -1.26
C SER A 223 1.43 -16.43 -2.15
N GLY A 224 2.29 -15.47 -1.86
CA GLY A 224 3.57 -15.28 -2.50
C GLY A 224 4.59 -14.76 -1.49
N PHE A 225 5.70 -14.24 -1.98
CA PHE A 225 6.77 -13.73 -1.14
C PHE A 225 7.49 -12.58 -1.82
N ALA A 226 8.18 -11.76 -1.04
CA ALA A 226 9.16 -10.82 -1.53
C ALA A 226 10.50 -11.12 -0.86
N LYS A 227 11.59 -10.93 -1.61
CA LYS A 227 12.94 -10.99 -1.07
C LYS A 227 13.71 -9.72 -1.39
N VAL A 228 14.62 -9.35 -0.48
CA VAL A 228 15.55 -8.23 -0.67
C VAL A 228 16.86 -8.57 0.06
N ALA A 229 17.96 -8.67 -0.69
CA ALA A 229 19.32 -8.74 -0.19
C ALA A 229 19.84 -7.32 0.05
N ARG A 230 20.65 -7.17 1.10
CA ARG A 230 21.35 -5.94 1.42
C ARG A 230 22.70 -6.25 2.05
N LEU A 231 23.73 -5.56 1.59
CA LEU A 231 24.95 -5.45 2.38
C LEU A 231 24.70 -4.48 3.52
N THR A 232 25.01 -4.90 4.74
CA THR A 232 24.79 -4.12 5.96
C THR A 232 26.07 -4.01 6.77
N GLU A 233 26.19 -2.92 7.51
CA GLU A 233 27.16 -2.83 8.60
C GLU A 233 26.62 -3.76 9.69
N GLY A 234 27.16 -4.98 9.72
CA GLY A 234 26.69 -6.05 10.57
C GLY A 234 27.15 -5.85 12.02
N ARG A 235 27.09 -6.92 12.79
CA ARG A 235 27.40 -6.86 14.23
C ARG A 235 28.88 -6.53 14.44
N GLU A 236 29.17 -5.70 15.43
CA GLU A 236 30.54 -5.35 15.84
C GLU A 236 31.38 -4.71 14.72
N GLY A 237 30.72 -4.07 13.73
CA GLY A 237 31.38 -3.43 12.60
C GLY A 237 31.79 -4.38 11.47
N LYS A 238 31.45 -5.67 11.55
CA LYS A 238 31.71 -6.63 10.46
C LYS A 238 30.61 -6.56 9.41
N HIS A 239 30.97 -6.43 8.14
CA HIS A 239 29.99 -6.35 7.06
C HIS A 239 29.32 -7.70 6.80
N GLU A 240 28.00 -7.69 6.65
CA GLU A 240 27.20 -8.89 6.44
C GLU A 240 26.21 -8.69 5.29
N MET A 241 26.12 -9.69 4.41
CA MET A 241 25.07 -9.76 3.39
C MET A 241 23.85 -10.47 3.99
N LEU A 242 22.73 -9.74 4.08
CA LEU A 242 21.49 -10.24 4.66
C LEU A 242 20.37 -10.25 3.62
N MET A 243 19.69 -11.38 3.49
CA MET A 243 18.47 -11.52 2.69
C MET A 243 17.25 -11.47 3.59
N THR A 244 16.41 -10.46 3.40
CA THR A 244 15.08 -10.38 4.02
C THR A 244 14.07 -11.13 3.15
N VAL A 245 13.28 -12.03 3.73
CA VAL A 245 12.19 -12.76 3.04
C VAL A 245 10.88 -12.52 3.78
N ASP A 246 9.85 -12.00 3.10
CA ASP A 246 8.55 -11.65 3.69
C ASP A 246 7.42 -12.25 2.87
N THR A 247 6.34 -12.67 3.53
CA THR A 247 5.17 -13.21 2.82
C THR A 247 4.37 -12.09 2.15
N LYS A 248 3.72 -12.42 1.04
CA LYS A 248 2.79 -11.55 0.30
C LYS A 248 1.48 -12.26 0.05
N LEU A 249 0.41 -11.48 0.05
CA LEU A 249 -0.90 -11.91 -0.40
C LEU A 249 -1.34 -10.98 -1.53
N SER A 250 -1.89 -11.54 -2.60
CA SER A 250 -2.48 -10.75 -3.67
C SER A 250 -3.67 -11.47 -4.28
N PRO A 251 -4.75 -10.74 -4.62
CA PRO A 251 -5.87 -11.31 -5.36
C PRO A 251 -5.55 -11.41 -6.85
N PHE A 252 -6.05 -12.47 -7.49
CA PHE A 252 -5.95 -12.77 -8.90
C PHE A 252 -7.34 -13.14 -9.44
N TYR A 253 -7.56 -12.90 -10.72
CA TYR A 253 -8.76 -13.39 -11.40
C TYR A 253 -8.65 -14.91 -11.61
N LYS A 254 -9.73 -15.63 -11.33
CA LYS A 254 -9.83 -17.07 -11.61
C LYS A 254 -9.97 -17.29 -13.13
N PRO A 255 -9.43 -18.39 -13.67
CA PRO A 255 -9.65 -18.77 -15.06
C PRO A 255 -11.08 -19.28 -15.26
N THR A 256 -12.04 -18.38 -15.41
CA THR A 256 -13.48 -18.67 -15.59
C THR A 256 -14.04 -17.95 -16.83
N SER A 257 -15.25 -18.30 -17.26
CA SER A 257 -15.95 -17.61 -18.35
C SER A 257 -16.22 -16.14 -18.04
N VAL A 258 -16.27 -15.29 -19.06
CA VAL A 258 -16.63 -13.87 -18.88
C VAL A 258 -18.05 -13.74 -18.32
N ILE A 259 -18.98 -14.62 -18.72
CA ILE A 259 -20.35 -14.67 -18.20
C ILE A 259 -20.36 -14.85 -16.67
N ARG A 260 -19.61 -15.82 -16.13
CA ARG A 260 -19.52 -16.03 -14.67
C ARG A 260 -18.97 -14.79 -13.94
N CYS A 261 -17.98 -14.13 -14.54
CA CYS A 261 -17.43 -12.89 -13.98
C CYS A 261 -18.47 -11.76 -13.96
N VAL A 262 -19.28 -11.61 -15.01
CA VAL A 262 -20.37 -10.63 -15.08
C VAL A 262 -21.44 -10.91 -14.02
N LEU A 263 -21.87 -12.16 -13.87
CA LEU A 263 -22.83 -12.56 -12.82
C LEU A 263 -22.35 -12.19 -11.42
N THR A 264 -21.06 -12.46 -11.15
CA THR A 264 -20.43 -12.08 -9.87
C THR A 264 -20.51 -10.56 -9.65
N LYS A 265 -20.31 -9.74 -10.70
CA LYS A 265 -20.43 -8.28 -10.62
C LYS A 265 -21.85 -7.79 -10.43
N ILE A 266 -22.85 -8.49 -10.96
CA ILE A 266 -24.26 -8.21 -10.69
C ILE A 266 -24.57 -8.44 -9.21
N GLN A 267 -24.18 -9.60 -8.66
CA GLN A 267 -24.37 -9.91 -7.24
C GLN A 267 -23.71 -8.87 -6.32
N GLU A 268 -22.49 -8.43 -6.65
CA GLU A 268 -21.80 -7.35 -5.94
C GLU A 268 -22.59 -6.03 -5.96
N SER A 269 -23.15 -5.64 -7.11
CA SER A 269 -23.91 -4.40 -7.27
C SER A 269 -25.22 -4.36 -6.47
N ARG A 270 -25.83 -5.52 -6.24
CA ARG A 270 -27.08 -5.69 -5.48
C ARG A 270 -26.87 -5.85 -3.96
N GLY A 271 -25.62 -5.83 -3.49
CA GLY A 271 -25.30 -6.05 -2.07
C GLY A 271 -25.47 -7.50 -1.60
N GLY A 272 -25.70 -8.45 -2.53
CA GLY A 272 -26.01 -9.85 -2.26
C GLY A 272 -24.78 -10.73 -2.10
N GLY A 273 -23.99 -10.50 -1.04
CA GLY A 273 -22.95 -11.43 -0.61
C GLY A 273 -23.47 -12.37 0.48
N GLY A 274 -24.28 -13.37 0.13
CA GLY A 274 -24.83 -14.30 1.11
C GLY A 274 -25.53 -15.52 0.51
N GLY A 275 -24.77 -16.57 0.21
CA GLY A 275 -25.29 -17.89 -0.13
C GLY A 275 -24.25 -18.98 0.15
N GLY A 276 -24.28 -19.55 1.35
CA GLY A 276 -23.47 -20.72 1.75
C GLY A 276 -22.62 -20.50 3.00
N GLY A 277 -23.22 -20.66 4.19
CA GLY A 277 -22.51 -20.75 5.47
C GLY A 277 -23.03 -19.77 6.54
N ARG A 278 -23.88 -20.26 7.44
CA ARG A 278 -24.24 -19.56 8.68
C ARG A 278 -22.97 -19.31 9.51
N GLY A 279 -22.56 -18.04 9.60
CA GLY A 279 -21.44 -17.59 10.44
C GLY A 279 -21.14 -16.12 10.19
N GLY A 280 -21.58 -15.25 11.10
CA GLY A 280 -21.61 -13.80 10.95
C GLY A 280 -20.26 -13.10 10.73
N TYR A 281 -20.37 -11.78 10.55
CA TYR A 281 -19.33 -10.75 10.41
C TYR A 281 -18.88 -10.46 8.96
N GLY A 282 -19.55 -9.47 8.34
CA GLY A 282 -19.13 -8.82 7.09
C GLY A 282 -18.83 -7.34 7.34
N GLY A 283 -17.63 -6.88 6.96
CA GLY A 283 -17.22 -5.48 7.02
C GLY A 283 -16.20 -5.20 5.92
N GLY A 284 -16.67 -4.62 4.82
CA GLY A 284 -15.83 -4.23 3.69
C GLY A 284 -14.77 -3.19 4.08
N ARG A 285 -13.50 -3.52 3.83
CA ARG A 285 -12.30 -2.72 4.13
C ARG A 285 -11.60 -2.34 2.82
N GLY A 286 -12.00 -1.23 2.20
CA GLY A 286 -11.34 -0.68 1.02
C GLY A 286 -10.36 0.44 1.35
N GLY A 287 -9.07 0.15 1.29
CA GLY A 287 -7.99 1.16 1.39
C GLY A 287 -6.66 0.51 1.75
N TYR A 288 -5.85 0.17 0.74
CA TYR A 288 -4.48 -0.32 0.95
C TYR A 288 -3.59 0.83 1.40
N GLY A 289 -2.91 0.63 2.54
CA GLY A 289 -1.94 1.56 3.12
C GLY A 289 -2.22 1.80 4.59
N GLY A 290 -1.70 0.89 5.43
CA GLY A 290 -1.51 1.03 6.88
C GLY A 290 -2.65 1.72 7.66
N ARG A 291 -3.63 0.94 8.12
CA ARG A 291 -4.44 1.35 9.28
C ARG A 291 -4.62 0.16 10.22
N ASN A 292 -3.83 0.18 11.29
CA ASN A 292 -4.28 -0.27 12.59
C ASN A 292 -5.12 0.87 13.18
N ASP A 293 -6.40 0.62 13.41
CA ASP A 293 -7.02 0.85 14.72
C ASP A 293 -8.53 0.58 14.71
N SER A 294 -8.96 -0.12 15.76
CA SER A 294 -10.28 -0.16 16.38
C SER A 294 -11.48 -0.66 15.55
N ARG A 295 -11.86 -1.93 15.78
CA ARG A 295 -13.27 -2.30 16.06
C ARG A 295 -13.33 -3.55 16.95
N ASP A 296 -13.91 -3.36 18.13
CA ASP A 296 -14.13 -4.32 19.22
C ASP A 296 -15.46 -5.08 19.12
N SER A 297 -15.50 -6.27 19.76
CA SER A 297 -16.57 -6.87 20.60
C SER A 297 -16.21 -8.36 20.78
N ARG A 298 -15.63 -8.87 21.88
CA ARG A 298 -16.14 -9.25 23.22
C ARG A 298 -14.96 -9.99 23.93
N GLY A 299 -14.72 -10.06 25.23
CA GLY A 299 -15.39 -9.68 26.48
C GLY A 299 -14.43 -9.96 27.66
N SER A 300 -14.82 -9.52 28.85
CA SER A 300 -14.07 -9.40 30.11
C SER A 300 -13.31 -10.62 30.65
N PHE A 301 -12.27 -10.31 31.43
CA PHE A 301 -11.61 -11.15 32.43
C PHE A 301 -12.34 -11.10 33.80
N GLY A 302 -12.17 -12.18 34.57
CA GLY A 302 -12.56 -12.39 35.98
C GLY A 302 -13.68 -13.43 36.10
N GLY A 303 -13.55 -14.60 36.74
CA GLY A 303 -12.59 -15.13 37.71
C GLY A 303 -13.42 -15.87 38.76
N ARG A 304 -13.40 -17.21 38.76
CA ARG A 304 -13.68 -18.06 39.92
C ARG A 304 -13.16 -19.48 39.67
N CYS A 305 -12.28 -19.88 40.58
CA CYS A 305 -11.86 -21.21 40.94
C CYS A 305 -13.06 -22.17 41.12
N ASP A 306 -12.95 -23.40 40.65
CA ASP A 306 -12.87 -24.55 41.55
C ASP A 306 -12.38 -25.83 40.84
N SER A 307 -11.57 -26.54 41.62
CA SER A 307 -10.93 -27.85 41.44
C SER A 307 -11.72 -28.95 40.72
N ARG A 308 -11.04 -29.78 39.91
CA ARG A 308 -10.56 -31.14 40.28
C ARG A 308 -9.90 -31.83 39.09
N ASP A 309 -8.86 -32.58 39.44
CA ASP A 309 -7.88 -33.27 38.61
C ASP A 309 -8.40 -34.68 38.17
N PRO A 310 -7.60 -35.60 37.57
CA PRO A 310 -7.88 -36.23 36.27
C PRO A 310 -8.03 -37.77 36.35
N ARG A 311 -8.27 -38.46 35.21
CA ARG A 311 -7.82 -39.84 34.82
C ARG A 311 -8.80 -40.53 33.85
N GLY A 312 -8.27 -41.37 32.94
CA GLY A 312 -8.86 -42.69 32.65
C GLY A 312 -9.16 -43.07 31.20
N TYR A 313 -8.21 -43.78 30.57
CA TYR A 313 -8.31 -45.02 29.78
C TYR A 313 -9.65 -45.57 29.22
N GLY A 314 -9.54 -46.16 28.01
CA GLY A 314 -10.35 -47.30 27.51
C GLY A 314 -11.63 -46.90 26.77
N GLY A 315 -12.06 -47.48 25.66
CA GLY A 315 -11.74 -48.74 25.01
C GLY A 315 -13.04 -49.28 24.37
N GLY A 316 -13.00 -49.51 23.05
CA GLY A 316 -13.67 -50.60 22.30
C GLY A 316 -15.18 -50.90 22.40
N TYR A 317 -15.72 -51.16 21.20
CA TYR A 317 -16.75 -52.16 20.83
C TYR A 317 -18.20 -51.71 20.60
N ASP A 318 -18.51 -51.58 19.29
CA ASP A 318 -19.50 -52.34 18.51
C ASP A 318 -20.89 -52.65 19.08
N ARG A 319 -21.92 -52.27 18.30
CA ARG A 319 -22.81 -53.19 17.54
C ARG A 319 -23.86 -52.41 16.73
N ARG A 320 -23.86 -52.61 15.40
CA ARG A 320 -24.90 -53.26 14.54
C ARG A 320 -26.25 -52.53 14.48
N SER A 321 -27.02 -52.52 13.39
CA SER A 321 -26.94 -52.81 11.95
C SER A 321 -28.29 -52.30 11.40
N ASP A 322 -28.41 -51.81 10.17
CA ASP A 322 -28.97 -52.55 9.04
C ASP A 322 -29.07 -51.56 7.86
N SER A 323 -28.45 -51.81 6.72
CA SER A 323 -28.98 -52.53 5.54
C SER A 323 -30.14 -51.76 4.88
N ARG A 324 -30.13 -51.35 3.60
CA ARG A 324 -29.80 -52.04 2.34
C ARG A 324 -29.63 -50.99 1.21
N ASP A 325 -28.58 -51.11 0.41
CA ASP A 325 -28.57 -51.50 -1.02
C ASP A 325 -28.92 -50.37 -2.02
N SER A 326 -28.29 -50.21 -3.19
CA SER A 326 -27.13 -50.83 -3.83
C SER A 326 -26.89 -50.15 -5.20
N ARG A 327 -25.66 -50.32 -5.74
CA ARG A 327 -25.19 -50.13 -7.15
C ARG A 327 -24.85 -48.70 -7.57
N GLY A 328 -23.72 -48.37 -8.19
CA GLY A 328 -22.48 -49.01 -8.64
C GLY A 328 -21.53 -47.83 -9.00
N GLY A 329 -20.22 -47.90 -9.18
CA GLY A 329 -19.25 -48.91 -9.55
C GLY A 329 -17.90 -48.17 -9.60
N ARG A 330 -16.80 -48.89 -9.37
CA ARG A 330 -15.43 -48.37 -9.52
C ARG A 330 -15.15 -48.09 -11.00
N ASP A 331 -14.31 -47.10 -11.29
CA ASP A 331 -13.23 -47.12 -12.29
C ASP A 331 -12.40 -45.82 -12.14
N SER A 332 -11.15 -45.91 -11.66
CA SER A 332 -9.91 -46.03 -12.43
C SER A 332 -9.37 -44.70 -12.98
N TYR A 333 -8.28 -44.25 -12.37
CA TYR A 333 -7.38 -43.23 -12.91
C TYR A 333 -6.70 -43.77 -14.17
N ASP A 334 -6.94 -43.19 -15.35
CA ASP A 334 -5.88 -42.93 -16.32
C ASP A 334 -6.26 -41.88 -17.38
N SER A 335 -5.26 -41.07 -17.72
CA SER A 335 -5.05 -40.21 -18.88
C SER A 335 -6.11 -40.13 -19.99
N ARG A 336 -6.62 -38.90 -20.20
CA ARG A 336 -6.84 -38.31 -21.54
C ARG A 336 -6.94 -36.79 -21.45
N ARG A 337 -6.05 -36.12 -22.19
CA ARG A 337 -6.08 -34.70 -22.51
C ARG A 337 -7.35 -34.36 -23.31
N GLY A 338 -7.95 -33.20 -23.00
CA GLY A 338 -8.87 -32.49 -23.90
C GLY A 338 -10.36 -32.73 -23.65
N GLY A 339 -10.96 -31.93 -22.78
CA GLY A 339 -12.42 -31.80 -22.65
C GLY A 339 -12.73 -30.41 -22.09
N GLY A 340 -13.40 -29.58 -22.88
CA GLY A 340 -13.90 -28.29 -22.41
C GLY A 340 -15.11 -28.51 -21.53
N ASP A 341 -15.07 -28.02 -20.30
CA ASP A 341 -16.27 -27.91 -19.46
C ASP A 341 -17.26 -26.98 -20.15
N SER A 342 -18.36 -27.50 -20.69
CA SER A 342 -19.48 -26.66 -21.11
C SER A 342 -20.21 -26.20 -19.85
N GLU A 343 -19.84 -25.03 -19.34
CA GLU A 343 -20.63 -24.35 -18.31
C GLU A 343 -22.00 -23.98 -18.92
N ASP A 344 -23.02 -24.79 -18.69
CA ASP A 344 -24.39 -24.42 -19.05
C ASP A 344 -24.95 -23.45 -17.98
N PHE A 345 -25.24 -22.21 -18.39
CA PHE A 345 -25.88 -21.20 -17.55
C PHE A 345 -27.40 -21.31 -17.61
N SER A 346 -28.07 -21.08 -16.48
CA SER A 346 -29.54 -21.09 -16.43
C SER A 346 -30.14 -19.92 -17.23
N SER A 347 -31.33 -20.09 -17.78
CA SER A 347 -32.06 -19.01 -18.47
C SER A 347 -32.23 -17.78 -17.57
N HIS A 348 -32.50 -18.01 -16.29
CA HIS A 348 -32.66 -16.94 -15.31
C HIS A 348 -31.39 -16.07 -15.14
N GLU A 349 -30.20 -16.69 -15.07
CA GLU A 349 -28.93 -15.97 -14.97
C GLU A 349 -28.67 -15.10 -16.21
N ILE A 350 -28.95 -15.62 -17.40
CA ILE A 350 -28.75 -14.89 -18.66
C ILE A 350 -29.72 -13.72 -18.79
N ASP A 351 -30.99 -13.93 -18.44
CA ASP A 351 -32.00 -12.87 -18.40
C ASP A 351 -31.65 -11.79 -17.37
N GLU A 352 -31.05 -12.18 -16.24
CA GLU A 352 -30.55 -11.23 -15.24
C GLU A 352 -29.44 -10.34 -15.79
N ILE A 353 -28.48 -10.90 -16.55
CA ILE A 353 -27.42 -10.12 -17.21
C ILE A 353 -28.02 -9.15 -18.22
N ALA A 354 -28.90 -9.64 -19.10
CA ALA A 354 -29.53 -8.82 -20.13
C ALA A 354 -30.29 -7.64 -19.49
N ARG A 355 -31.12 -7.93 -18.48
CA ARG A 355 -31.90 -6.93 -17.75
C ARG A 355 -31.00 -5.90 -17.05
N ALA A 356 -30.00 -6.34 -16.29
CA ALA A 356 -29.11 -5.44 -15.56
C ALA A 356 -28.32 -4.50 -16.50
N CYS A 357 -27.93 -4.98 -17.68
CA CYS A 357 -27.21 -4.17 -18.67
C CYS A 357 -28.13 -3.19 -19.45
N MET A 358 -29.44 -3.46 -19.52
CA MET A 358 -30.41 -2.59 -20.20
C MET A 358 -31.01 -1.54 -19.25
N GLU A 359 -31.31 -1.89 -18.01
CA GLU A 359 -32.05 -1.01 -17.06
C GLU A 359 -31.17 0.06 -16.41
N SER A 360 -29.83 -0.08 -16.42
CA SER A 360 -28.93 0.81 -15.70
C SER A 360 -27.64 1.12 -16.46
N ASP A 361 -27.58 2.29 -17.08
CA ASP A 361 -26.34 2.82 -17.69
C ASP A 361 -25.21 2.95 -16.66
N LYS A 362 -25.57 3.24 -15.40
CA LYS A 362 -24.63 3.29 -14.28
C LYS A 362 -24.00 1.91 -14.01
N PHE A 363 -24.79 0.83 -14.08
CA PHE A 363 -24.27 -0.53 -13.94
C PHE A 363 -23.39 -0.92 -15.12
N LEU A 364 -23.82 -0.63 -16.36
CA LEU A 364 -23.01 -0.94 -17.54
C LEU A 364 -21.65 -0.24 -17.50
N TYR A 365 -21.62 1.04 -17.09
CA TYR A 365 -20.37 1.78 -16.90
C TYR A 365 -19.47 1.16 -15.81
N SER A 366 -20.07 0.72 -14.69
CA SER A 366 -19.35 0.01 -13.62
C SER A 366 -18.76 -1.32 -14.12
N LEU A 367 -19.55 -2.10 -14.88
CA LEU A 367 -19.14 -3.36 -15.47
C LEU A 367 -18.02 -3.18 -16.49
N GLU A 368 -18.14 -2.18 -17.37
CA GLU A 368 -17.07 -1.81 -18.30
C GLU A 368 -15.79 -1.48 -17.53
N SER A 369 -15.87 -0.62 -16.51
CA SER A 369 -14.72 -0.25 -15.67
C SER A 369 -14.05 -1.47 -15.02
N ALA A 370 -14.85 -2.44 -14.55
CA ALA A 370 -14.36 -3.68 -13.96
C ALA A 370 -13.59 -4.54 -14.97
N LEU A 371 -14.18 -4.82 -16.15
CA LEU A 371 -13.62 -5.72 -17.16
C LEU A 371 -12.53 -5.09 -18.03
N LYS A 372 -12.53 -3.76 -18.18
CA LYS A 372 -11.61 -3.05 -19.06
C LYS A 372 -10.14 -3.30 -18.69
N GLY A 373 -9.37 -3.77 -19.65
CA GLY A 373 -7.96 -4.09 -19.50
C GLY A 373 -7.65 -5.53 -19.09
N LEU A 374 -8.66 -6.37 -18.86
CA LEU A 374 -8.46 -7.81 -18.68
C LEU A 374 -8.10 -8.48 -20.01
N PHE A 375 -7.20 -9.45 -19.92
CA PHE A 375 -6.88 -10.36 -21.00
C PHE A 375 -7.78 -11.59 -20.91
N VAL A 376 -8.36 -11.97 -22.04
CA VAL A 376 -9.26 -13.12 -22.17
C VAL A 376 -8.81 -13.96 -23.35
N GLU A 377 -9.07 -15.25 -23.27
CA GLU A 377 -8.89 -16.23 -24.32
C GLU A 377 -10.22 -16.39 -25.07
N ALA A 378 -10.19 -16.14 -26.38
CA ALA A 378 -11.24 -16.55 -27.29
C ALA A 378 -11.10 -18.04 -27.61
N ILE A 379 -12.03 -18.85 -27.10
CA ILE A 379 -11.96 -20.32 -27.18
C ILE A 379 -12.08 -20.86 -28.62
N HIS A 380 -12.58 -20.06 -29.55
CA HIS A 380 -12.75 -20.40 -30.96
C HIS A 380 -11.49 -20.14 -31.81
N LEU A 381 -10.52 -19.40 -31.28
CA LEU A 381 -9.29 -19.02 -31.98
C LEU A 381 -8.11 -19.88 -31.51
N LYS A 382 -7.09 -20.05 -32.38
CA LYS A 382 -5.87 -20.81 -32.07
C LYS A 382 -4.63 -19.91 -32.08
N GLY A 383 -3.61 -20.30 -31.31
CA GLY A 383 -2.32 -19.62 -31.25
C GLY A 383 -2.41 -18.20 -30.67
N SER A 384 -1.50 -17.31 -31.06
CA SER A 384 -1.43 -15.94 -30.53
C SER A 384 -2.67 -15.08 -30.82
N ALA A 385 -3.53 -15.48 -31.76
CA ALA A 385 -4.78 -14.80 -32.06
C ALA A 385 -5.86 -14.98 -30.97
N CYS A 386 -5.76 -16.01 -30.11
CA CYS A 386 -6.76 -16.28 -29.08
C CYS A 386 -6.72 -15.29 -27.92
N THR A 387 -5.58 -14.64 -27.67
CA THR A 387 -5.44 -13.69 -26.57
C THR A 387 -5.96 -12.31 -26.96
N ILE A 388 -6.99 -11.85 -26.27
CA ILE A 388 -7.69 -10.61 -26.53
C ILE A 388 -7.65 -9.74 -25.28
N ARG A 389 -7.54 -8.42 -25.45
CA ARG A 389 -7.65 -7.46 -24.36
C ARG A 389 -9.00 -6.77 -24.42
N ILE A 390 -9.77 -6.84 -23.34
CA ILE A 390 -11.04 -6.12 -23.23
C ILE A 390 -10.76 -4.62 -23.18
N THR A 391 -11.40 -3.87 -24.07
CA THR A 391 -11.29 -2.40 -24.14
C THR A 391 -12.58 -1.68 -23.79
N GLY A 392 -13.72 -2.35 -23.91
CA GLY A 392 -15.04 -1.83 -23.56
C GLY A 392 -16.13 -2.89 -23.71
N ILE A 393 -17.37 -2.48 -23.45
CA ILE A 393 -18.60 -3.28 -23.62
C ILE A 393 -19.56 -2.41 -24.44
N LYS A 394 -20.26 -2.99 -25.42
CA LYS A 394 -21.36 -2.30 -26.13
C LYS A 394 -22.68 -2.98 -25.83
N GLN A 395 -23.72 -2.18 -25.63
CA GLN A 395 -25.11 -2.62 -25.43
C GLN A 395 -25.74 -3.29 -26.66
N CYS A 396 -25.05 -3.37 -27.80
CA CYS A 396 -25.54 -4.05 -28.98
C CYS A 396 -25.42 -5.58 -28.86
N THR A 397 -26.30 -6.30 -29.56
CA THR A 397 -26.41 -7.77 -29.54
C THR A 397 -25.68 -8.40 -30.73
N ALA A 398 -25.41 -9.70 -30.67
CA ALA A 398 -24.76 -10.44 -31.76
C ALA A 398 -25.61 -10.45 -33.04
N ASN A 399 -26.94 -10.49 -32.91
CA ASN A 399 -27.88 -10.50 -34.04
C ASN A 399 -27.94 -9.15 -34.77
N ASN A 400 -27.86 -8.04 -34.02
CA ASN A 400 -28.09 -6.70 -34.59
C ASN A 400 -26.80 -5.99 -35.00
N THR A 401 -25.65 -6.43 -34.47
CA THR A 401 -24.35 -5.84 -34.81
C THR A 401 -23.85 -6.43 -36.11
N LYS A 402 -23.73 -5.61 -37.15
CA LYS A 402 -23.17 -6.01 -38.45
C LYS A 402 -21.78 -5.42 -38.67
N PHE A 403 -20.98 -6.11 -39.48
CA PHE A 403 -19.71 -5.62 -39.98
C PHE A 403 -19.45 -6.15 -41.39
N THR A 404 -18.57 -5.48 -42.12
CA THR A 404 -18.19 -5.89 -43.48
C THR A 404 -17.20 -7.06 -43.43
N LYS A 405 -17.62 -8.23 -43.92
CA LYS A 405 -16.75 -9.36 -44.20
C LYS A 405 -16.24 -9.24 -45.64
N LYS A 406 -14.93 -9.27 -45.81
CA LYS A 406 -14.30 -9.45 -47.12
C LYS A 406 -13.98 -10.93 -47.28
N ASP A 407 -14.58 -11.58 -48.26
CA ASP A 407 -14.27 -12.97 -48.64
C ASP A 407 -13.95 -13.04 -50.14
N ASP A 408 -13.60 -14.24 -50.63
CA ASP A 408 -13.25 -14.45 -52.04
C ASP A 408 -14.41 -14.14 -53.01
N LYS A 409 -15.63 -13.88 -52.50
CA LYS A 409 -16.84 -13.55 -53.26
C LYS A 409 -17.20 -12.06 -53.20
N GLY A 410 -16.42 -11.23 -52.51
CA GLY A 410 -16.58 -9.77 -52.44
C GLY A 410 -16.73 -9.23 -51.02
N GLU A 411 -17.24 -8.00 -50.91
CA GLU A 411 -17.55 -7.38 -49.62
C GLU A 411 -19.04 -7.53 -49.32
N ARG A 412 -19.38 -8.19 -48.21
CA ARG A 412 -20.77 -8.31 -47.73
C ARG A 412 -20.90 -7.92 -46.27
N GLU A 413 -22.04 -7.35 -45.89
CA GLU A 413 -22.38 -7.17 -44.48
C GLU A 413 -22.88 -8.48 -43.88
N ILE A 414 -22.35 -8.82 -42.71
CA ILE A 414 -22.74 -10.01 -41.95
C ILE A 414 -22.95 -9.62 -40.48
N SER A 415 -23.91 -10.25 -39.81
CA SER A 415 -24.09 -10.09 -38.37
C SER A 415 -23.00 -10.83 -37.60
N VAL A 416 -22.76 -10.46 -36.34
CA VAL A 416 -21.82 -11.20 -35.48
C VAL A 416 -22.30 -12.64 -35.29
N SER A 417 -23.61 -12.88 -35.09
CA SER A 417 -24.14 -14.24 -34.97
C SER A 417 -23.93 -15.11 -36.21
N ASP A 418 -24.23 -14.57 -37.39
CA ASP A 418 -24.10 -15.32 -38.65
C ASP A 418 -22.62 -15.57 -38.98
N TYR A 419 -21.75 -14.61 -38.67
CA TYR A 419 -20.31 -14.81 -38.84
C TYR A 419 -19.76 -15.96 -37.99
N PHE A 420 -20.18 -16.05 -36.72
CA PHE A 420 -19.74 -17.14 -35.84
C PHE A 420 -20.25 -18.51 -36.31
N TYR A 421 -21.46 -18.56 -36.87
CA TYR A 421 -22.02 -19.76 -37.46
C TYR A 421 -21.30 -20.16 -38.75
N GLU A 422 -21.13 -19.24 -39.70
CA GLU A 422 -20.50 -19.51 -41.00
C GLU A 422 -19.00 -19.84 -40.88
N GLU A 423 -18.25 -19.11 -40.05
CA GLU A 423 -16.79 -19.20 -40.02
C GLU A 423 -16.27 -20.28 -39.05
N TYR A 424 -16.92 -20.40 -37.89
CA TYR A 424 -16.45 -21.28 -36.82
C TYR A 424 -17.40 -22.45 -36.55
N ASN A 425 -18.54 -22.54 -37.24
CA ASN A 425 -19.60 -23.51 -36.98
C ASN A 425 -20.10 -23.45 -35.53
N ILE A 426 -20.19 -22.24 -34.96
CA ILE A 426 -20.65 -21.99 -33.59
C ILE A 426 -22.02 -21.33 -33.62
N LYS A 427 -23.06 -22.07 -33.20
CA LYS A 427 -24.37 -21.49 -32.92
C LYS A 427 -24.38 -20.88 -31.52
N LEU A 428 -24.40 -19.55 -31.46
CA LEU A 428 -24.44 -18.79 -30.20
C LEU A 428 -25.67 -19.16 -29.37
N LYS A 429 -25.48 -19.53 -28.09
CA LYS A 429 -26.57 -19.83 -27.15
C LYS A 429 -27.19 -18.54 -26.61
N TYR A 430 -26.41 -17.47 -26.48
CA TYR A 430 -26.83 -16.22 -25.83
C TYR A 430 -26.62 -14.99 -26.72
N PRO A 431 -27.18 -14.95 -27.95
CA PRO A 431 -26.91 -13.89 -28.91
C PRO A 431 -27.43 -12.50 -28.51
N ASN A 432 -28.35 -12.44 -27.53
CA ASN A 432 -28.95 -11.20 -27.04
C ASN A 432 -28.14 -10.50 -25.95
N LEU A 433 -27.03 -11.10 -25.48
CA LEU A 433 -26.16 -10.45 -24.51
C LEU A 433 -25.34 -9.31 -25.15
N PRO A 434 -24.93 -8.30 -24.36
CA PRO A 434 -24.01 -7.26 -24.82
C PRO A 434 -22.68 -7.83 -25.33
N LEU A 435 -22.08 -7.17 -26.31
CA LEU A 435 -20.82 -7.60 -26.91
C LEU A 435 -19.61 -6.99 -26.19
N ILE A 436 -18.58 -7.81 -25.99
CA ILE A 436 -17.25 -7.35 -25.54
C ILE A 436 -16.51 -6.75 -26.73
N VAL A 437 -15.87 -5.60 -26.52
CA VAL A 437 -15.09 -4.91 -27.55
C VAL A 437 -13.60 -4.97 -27.25
N SER A 438 -12.82 -5.33 -28.26
CA SER A 438 -11.37 -5.19 -28.28
C SER A 438 -10.96 -4.29 -29.43
N LYS A 439 -10.40 -3.11 -29.12
CA LYS A 439 -9.83 -2.20 -30.12
C LYS A 439 -8.41 -2.61 -30.50
N LYS A 440 -8.17 -2.90 -31.77
CA LYS A 440 -6.83 -3.06 -32.37
C LYS A 440 -6.61 -1.93 -33.37
N MET A 441 -5.76 -0.97 -33.01
CA MET A 441 -5.48 0.23 -33.82
C MET A 441 -6.77 0.99 -34.18
N LYS A 442 -7.14 1.03 -35.47
CA LYS A 442 -8.35 1.71 -35.98
C LYS A 442 -9.61 0.82 -35.97
N TYR A 443 -9.47 -0.48 -35.71
CA TYR A 443 -10.56 -1.45 -35.83
C TYR A 443 -11.12 -1.84 -34.46
N GLU A 444 -12.45 -1.95 -34.38
CA GLU A 444 -13.16 -2.53 -33.25
C GLU A 444 -13.52 -3.98 -33.58
N CYS A 445 -13.08 -4.92 -32.75
CA CYS A 445 -13.48 -6.33 -32.85
C CYS A 445 -14.54 -6.63 -31.79
N PHE A 446 -15.63 -7.28 -32.20
CA PHE A 446 -16.77 -7.64 -31.36
C PHE A 446 -16.72 -9.13 -30.99
N PHE A 447 -16.91 -9.43 -29.71
CA PHE A 447 -16.87 -10.79 -29.18
C PHE A 447 -18.10 -11.07 -28.31
N PRO A 448 -18.88 -12.12 -28.60
CA PRO A 448 -19.89 -12.63 -27.68
C PRO A 448 -19.26 -13.04 -26.35
N MET A 449 -19.95 -12.80 -25.21
CA MET A 449 -19.40 -13.15 -23.89
C MET A 449 -19.18 -14.65 -23.71
N GLU A 450 -19.99 -15.48 -24.38
CA GLU A 450 -19.97 -16.95 -24.24
C GLU A 450 -18.71 -17.62 -24.83
N VAL A 451 -17.99 -16.93 -25.71
CA VAL A 451 -16.77 -17.45 -26.34
C VAL A 451 -15.49 -16.96 -25.68
N LEU A 452 -15.59 -16.31 -24.51
CA LEU A 452 -14.46 -15.68 -23.82
C LEU A 452 -14.22 -16.28 -22.43
N ARG A 453 -12.96 -16.61 -22.15
CA ARG A 453 -12.49 -17.08 -20.84
C ARG A 453 -11.40 -16.18 -20.29
N ILE A 454 -11.42 -15.89 -18.99
CA ILE A 454 -10.37 -15.08 -18.35
C ILE A 454 -9.06 -15.87 -18.31
N ILE A 455 -7.96 -15.24 -18.73
CA ILE A 455 -6.63 -15.85 -18.67
C ILE A 455 -6.14 -15.87 -17.20
N PRO A 456 -5.59 -16.99 -16.70
CA PRO A 456 -5.08 -17.08 -15.34
C PRO A 456 -3.88 -16.15 -15.09
N GLY A 457 -3.52 -15.94 -13.82
CA GLY A 457 -2.32 -15.17 -13.44
C GLY A 457 -2.48 -13.65 -13.58
N GLN A 458 -3.70 -13.16 -13.79
CA GLN A 458 -4.00 -11.72 -13.81
C GLN A 458 -4.32 -11.19 -12.42
N ARG A 459 -3.48 -10.31 -11.89
CA ARG A 459 -3.69 -9.69 -10.58
C ARG A 459 -4.86 -8.69 -10.58
N ILE A 460 -5.69 -8.73 -9.54
CA ILE A 460 -6.77 -7.74 -9.31
C ILE A 460 -6.16 -6.50 -8.64
N LYS A 461 -6.30 -5.34 -9.29
CA LYS A 461 -5.82 -4.06 -8.74
C LYS A 461 -6.73 -3.59 -7.60
N VAL A 462 -6.17 -2.85 -6.64
CA VAL A 462 -6.88 -2.35 -5.44
C VAL A 462 -8.19 -1.63 -5.78
N ASN A 463 -8.16 -0.74 -6.78
CA ASN A 463 -9.34 0.01 -7.24
C ASN A 463 -10.40 -0.83 -7.93
N LYS A 464 -10.09 -2.09 -8.27
CA LYS A 464 -10.99 -3.06 -8.90
C LYS A 464 -11.43 -4.18 -7.95
N MET A 465 -10.94 -4.20 -6.71
CA MET A 465 -11.33 -5.22 -5.74
C MET A 465 -12.74 -4.93 -5.24
N SER A 466 -13.58 -5.96 -5.20
CA SER A 466 -14.90 -5.89 -4.56
C SER A 466 -14.78 -5.78 -3.04
N ALA A 467 -15.85 -5.35 -2.36
CA ALA A 467 -15.87 -5.30 -0.90
C ALA A 467 -15.61 -6.69 -0.27
N THR A 468 -16.06 -7.76 -0.92
CA THR A 468 -15.83 -9.16 -0.53
C THR A 468 -14.36 -9.53 -0.63
N VAL A 469 -13.72 -9.29 -1.79
CA VAL A 469 -12.28 -9.53 -1.99
C VAL A 469 -11.45 -8.70 -1.01
N GLN A 470 -11.81 -7.42 -0.82
CA GLN A 470 -11.16 -6.53 0.13
C GLN A 470 -11.27 -7.06 1.57
N SER A 471 -12.46 -7.51 1.99
CA SER A 471 -12.69 -8.12 3.29
C SER A 471 -11.94 -9.45 3.45
N ALA A 472 -11.83 -10.27 2.41
CA ALA A 472 -11.06 -11.51 2.47
C ALA A 472 -9.54 -11.25 2.54
N MET A 473 -9.06 -10.20 1.87
CA MET A 473 -7.68 -9.72 1.99
C MET A 473 -7.36 -9.11 3.37
N THR A 474 -8.38 -8.77 4.18
CA THR A 474 -8.20 -8.02 5.42
C THR A 474 -8.96 -8.63 6.61
N GLY A 475 -8.25 -9.11 7.63
CA GLY A 475 -8.87 -9.64 8.86
C GLY A 475 -8.71 -11.15 8.98
N ARG A 476 -9.59 -11.95 8.33
CA ARG A 476 -9.60 -13.42 8.47
C ARG A 476 -8.33 -14.12 7.96
N ASN A 477 -7.70 -13.58 6.92
CA ASN A 477 -6.48 -14.13 6.30
C ASN A 477 -5.20 -13.40 6.75
N ALA A 478 -5.26 -12.55 7.77
CA ALA A 478 -4.05 -11.90 8.26
C ALA A 478 -3.14 -12.95 8.91
N THR A 479 -1.96 -13.15 8.35
CA THR A 479 -1.02 -14.16 8.82
C THR A 479 -0.54 -13.86 10.24
N MET A 480 -0.81 -14.79 11.16
CA MET A 480 -0.34 -14.73 12.54
C MET A 480 1.19 -14.96 12.60
N PRO A 481 1.89 -14.43 13.61
CA PRO A 481 3.35 -14.53 13.72
C PRO A 481 3.90 -15.95 13.53
N ARG A 482 3.33 -16.95 14.21
CA ARG A 482 3.76 -18.36 14.07
C ARG A 482 3.62 -18.87 12.64
N GLN A 483 2.42 -18.67 12.06
CA GLN A 483 2.14 -19.05 10.67
C GLN A 483 3.05 -18.33 9.67
N HIS A 484 3.43 -17.08 9.97
CA HIS A 484 4.32 -16.29 9.12
C HIS A 484 5.72 -16.90 9.09
N VAL A 485 6.27 -17.25 10.25
CA VAL A 485 7.58 -17.92 10.34
C VAL A 485 7.54 -19.26 9.58
N ASP A 486 6.48 -20.05 9.75
CA ASP A 486 6.32 -21.34 9.06
C ASP A 486 6.22 -21.17 7.52
N LEU A 487 5.55 -20.11 7.05
CA LEU A 487 5.46 -19.78 5.63
C LEU A 487 6.81 -19.35 5.06
N VAL A 488 7.58 -18.53 5.79
CA VAL A 488 8.91 -18.11 5.36
C VAL A 488 9.84 -19.31 5.24
N GLN A 489 9.80 -20.24 6.19
CA GLN A 489 10.57 -21.50 6.12
C GLN A 489 10.20 -22.32 4.88
N ARG A 490 8.90 -22.48 4.58
CA ARG A 490 8.44 -23.14 3.35
C ARG A 490 8.91 -22.42 2.08
N ILE A 491 8.89 -21.08 2.07
CA ILE A 491 9.39 -20.30 0.92
C ILE A 491 10.87 -20.59 0.65
N LEU A 492 11.70 -20.65 1.70
CA LEU A 492 13.12 -20.96 1.58
C LEU A 492 13.35 -22.37 1.03
N GLN A 493 12.61 -23.36 1.52
CA GLN A 493 12.76 -24.77 1.16
C GLN A 493 12.17 -25.09 -0.23
N ASP A 494 10.95 -24.63 -0.51
CA ASP A 494 10.18 -25.08 -1.68
C ASP A 494 10.30 -24.14 -2.88
N SER A 495 10.34 -22.82 -2.65
CA SER A 495 10.31 -21.82 -3.73
C SER A 495 11.71 -21.35 -4.11
N LEU A 496 12.46 -20.79 -3.13
CA LEU A 496 13.79 -20.23 -3.38
C LEU A 496 14.85 -21.32 -3.54
N LYS A 497 14.76 -22.41 -2.77
CA LYS A 497 15.70 -23.54 -2.79
C LYS A 497 17.16 -23.06 -2.69
N LEU A 498 17.44 -22.11 -1.78
CA LEU A 498 18.75 -21.44 -1.69
C LEU A 498 19.89 -22.41 -1.38
N GLU A 499 19.64 -23.46 -0.59
CA GLU A 499 20.63 -24.52 -0.29
C GLU A 499 20.95 -25.41 -1.50
N ARG A 500 20.14 -25.37 -2.56
CA ARG A 500 20.27 -26.19 -3.78
C ARG A 500 20.11 -25.31 -5.01
N ASN A 501 20.98 -24.32 -5.14
CA ASN A 501 20.93 -23.34 -6.22
C ASN A 501 22.24 -23.28 -7.01
N LYS A 502 22.24 -23.93 -8.19
CA LYS A 502 23.37 -23.98 -9.12
C LYS A 502 23.91 -22.61 -9.55
N TYR A 503 23.06 -21.58 -9.57
CA TYR A 503 23.50 -20.20 -9.85
C TYR A 503 24.29 -19.64 -8.67
N MET A 504 23.87 -19.91 -7.44
CA MET A 504 24.61 -19.50 -6.23
C MET A 504 25.95 -20.22 -6.14
N ASP A 505 25.98 -21.54 -6.40
CA ASP A 505 27.20 -22.35 -6.43
C ASP A 505 28.23 -21.78 -7.43
N ALA A 506 27.78 -21.40 -8.63
CA ALA A 506 28.65 -20.86 -9.67
C ALA A 506 29.24 -19.48 -9.35
N PHE A 507 28.57 -18.70 -8.48
CA PHE A 507 29.04 -17.39 -8.02
C PHE A 507 29.69 -17.45 -6.63
N GLY A 508 29.80 -18.62 -5.99
CA GLY A 508 30.37 -18.75 -4.65
C GLY A 508 29.53 -18.08 -3.55
N ILE A 509 28.20 -18.05 -3.71
CA ILE A 509 27.28 -17.52 -2.70
C ILE A 509 26.66 -18.69 -1.94
N GLU A 510 26.67 -18.66 -0.62
CA GLU A 510 26.12 -19.74 0.21
C GLU A 510 25.12 -19.18 1.23
N LEU A 511 24.05 -19.92 1.52
CA LEU A 511 23.18 -19.60 2.65
C LEU A 511 23.85 -20.14 3.92
N LYS A 512 24.27 -19.25 4.84
CA LYS A 512 24.95 -19.69 6.08
C LYS A 512 24.04 -20.52 6.99
N SER A 513 22.76 -20.15 7.05
CA SER A 513 21.77 -20.87 7.86
C SER A 513 20.36 -20.61 7.36
N THR A 514 19.53 -21.65 7.40
CA THR A 514 18.06 -21.55 7.27
C THR A 514 17.39 -21.01 8.53
N ARG A 515 18.13 -20.88 9.64
CA ARG A 515 17.63 -20.23 10.85
C ARG A 515 17.64 -18.71 10.65
N PRO A 516 16.55 -18.02 11.02
CA PRO A 516 16.50 -16.57 10.97
C PRO A 516 17.52 -15.93 11.91
N VAL A 517 17.94 -14.72 11.57
CA VAL A 517 18.81 -13.89 12.41
C VAL A 517 18.16 -13.67 13.78
N GLN A 518 18.84 -14.10 14.85
CA GLN A 518 18.42 -13.92 16.24
C GLN A 518 19.23 -12.81 16.92
N LEU A 519 18.57 -11.99 17.73
CA LEU A 519 19.20 -10.88 18.44
C LEU A 519 18.42 -10.52 19.70
N LYS A 520 19.06 -9.72 20.56
CA LYS A 520 18.47 -9.19 21.77
C LYS A 520 17.90 -7.79 21.53
N ALA A 521 16.59 -7.64 21.66
CA ALA A 521 15.91 -6.36 21.56
C ALA A 521 15.71 -5.71 22.93
N LYS A 522 15.69 -4.38 22.96
CA LYS A 522 15.37 -3.57 24.14
C LYS A 522 13.86 -3.39 24.24
N ILE A 523 13.32 -3.37 25.47
CA ILE A 523 11.93 -2.99 25.74
C ILE A 523 11.94 -1.60 26.38
N LEU A 524 11.43 -0.62 25.65
CA LEU A 524 11.39 0.77 26.08
C LEU A 524 10.23 1.01 27.07
N PRO A 525 10.41 1.90 28.06
CA PRO A 525 9.30 2.37 28.90
C PRO A 525 8.33 3.23 28.07
N PRO A 526 7.01 3.17 28.34
CA PRO A 526 6.04 4.05 27.69
C PRO A 526 6.17 5.49 28.17
N ALA A 527 5.53 6.44 27.48
CA ALA A 527 5.48 7.82 27.95
C ALA A 527 4.48 8.00 29.09
N GLU A 528 4.70 9.03 29.91
CA GLU A 528 3.73 9.45 30.92
C GLU A 528 2.61 10.27 30.26
N ILE A 529 1.34 10.01 30.64
CA ILE A 529 0.17 10.66 30.06
C ILE A 529 -0.50 11.54 31.11
N ARG A 530 -0.59 12.85 30.84
CA ARG A 530 -1.13 13.83 31.76
C ARG A 530 -2.51 14.32 31.33
N PHE A 531 -3.51 14.01 32.15
CA PHE A 531 -4.89 14.48 32.05
C PHE A 531 -5.11 15.68 32.98
N LYS A 532 -6.31 16.27 32.96
CA LYS A 532 -6.63 17.42 33.82
C LYS A 532 -6.48 17.12 35.32
N ASN A 533 -6.96 15.94 35.72
CA ASN A 533 -7.14 15.57 37.12
C ASN A 533 -6.20 14.46 37.58
N LEU A 534 -5.40 13.89 36.68
CA LEU A 534 -4.47 12.82 37.01
C LEU A 534 -3.34 12.69 35.99
N THR A 535 -2.27 12.08 36.45
CA THR A 535 -1.19 11.57 35.60
C THR A 535 -1.26 10.05 35.58
N TYR A 536 -1.20 9.47 34.38
CA TYR A 536 -1.33 8.04 34.14
C TYR A 536 -0.05 7.50 33.52
N MET A 537 0.49 6.43 34.10
CA MET A 537 1.63 5.71 33.56
C MET A 537 1.16 4.40 32.91
N PRO A 538 1.25 4.27 31.57
CA PRO A 538 0.86 3.03 30.89
C PRO A 538 1.71 1.82 31.30
N GLU A 539 1.16 0.61 31.10
CA GLU A 539 1.91 -0.62 31.36
C GLU A 539 2.99 -0.86 30.30
N ILE A 540 4.16 -1.34 30.75
CA ILE A 540 5.22 -1.83 29.86
C ILE A 540 4.66 -3.00 29.04
N LYS A 541 5.07 -3.11 27.78
CA LYS A 541 4.68 -4.14 26.80
C LYS A 541 3.23 -4.03 26.29
N ARG A 542 2.29 -3.53 27.09
CA ARG A 542 0.87 -3.35 26.74
C ARG A 542 0.37 -1.97 27.14
N PRO A 543 0.85 -0.91 26.47
CA PRO A 543 0.53 0.46 26.86
C PRO A 543 -0.89 0.91 26.54
N GLY A 544 -1.77 0.04 26.01
CA GLY A 544 -3.15 0.40 25.72
C GLY A 544 -3.97 0.53 27.01
N PHE A 545 -4.70 1.62 27.18
CA PHE A 545 -5.50 1.87 28.38
C PHE A 545 -6.91 2.40 28.06
N LYS A 546 -7.77 2.44 29.08
CA LYS A 546 -9.13 3.03 29.01
C LYS A 546 -9.14 4.41 29.63
N ASN A 547 -10.13 5.24 29.28
CA ASN A 547 -10.19 6.64 29.71
C ASN A 547 -9.96 6.81 31.21
N PRO A 548 -8.78 7.28 31.66
CA PRO A 548 -8.46 7.32 33.07
C PRO A 548 -8.96 8.63 33.71
N GLY A 549 -9.04 9.72 32.94
CA GLY A 549 -9.35 11.06 33.46
C GLY A 549 -10.11 11.97 32.49
N LYS A 550 -10.31 13.24 32.88
CA LYS A 550 -10.97 14.26 32.06
C LYS A 550 -10.00 14.94 31.10
N PHE A 551 -10.53 15.53 30.02
CA PHE A 551 -9.72 16.24 29.04
C PHE A 551 -8.90 17.37 29.67
N VAL A 552 -7.61 17.42 29.36
CA VAL A 552 -6.67 18.39 29.94
C VAL A 552 -7.05 19.83 29.59
N GLU A 553 -7.46 20.05 28.34
CA GLU A 553 -8.03 21.30 27.86
C GLU A 553 -9.37 21.00 27.19
N PRO A 554 -10.49 21.07 27.92
CA PRO A 554 -11.79 20.87 27.30
C PRO A 554 -12.13 22.04 26.37
N ALA A 555 -12.77 21.74 25.25
CA ALA A 555 -13.24 22.73 24.29
C ALA A 555 -14.33 23.63 24.88
N HIS A 556 -14.51 24.79 24.25
CA HIS A 556 -15.63 25.70 24.51
C HIS A 556 -16.47 25.79 23.24
N ILE A 557 -17.74 25.40 23.34
CA ILE A 557 -18.69 25.39 22.22
C ILE A 557 -19.84 26.37 22.48
N TYR A 558 -20.19 27.12 21.45
CA TYR A 558 -21.33 28.00 21.40
C TYR A 558 -22.58 27.30 20.85
N ARG A 559 -22.48 26.64 19.69
CA ARG A 559 -23.62 25.95 19.05
C ARG A 559 -23.18 24.76 18.19
N VAL A 560 -23.99 23.71 18.20
CA VAL A 560 -23.82 22.52 17.35
C VAL A 560 -24.93 22.48 16.28
N ALA A 561 -24.60 21.99 15.09
CA ALA A 561 -25.58 21.58 14.08
C ALA A 561 -25.58 20.07 13.92
N VAL A 562 -26.76 19.45 13.91
CA VAL A 562 -26.97 18.01 13.69
C VAL A 562 -27.81 17.81 12.43
N VAL A 563 -27.34 16.97 11.51
CA VAL A 563 -28.11 16.59 10.31
C VAL A 563 -28.33 15.09 10.29
N SER A 564 -29.59 14.69 10.09
CA SER A 564 -29.94 13.33 9.69
C SER A 564 -29.97 13.26 8.16
N PHE A 565 -29.06 12.47 7.57
CA PHE A 565 -29.03 12.23 6.12
C PHE A 565 -29.95 11.08 5.75
N ASP A 566 -30.79 11.28 4.74
CA ASP A 566 -31.71 10.27 4.20
C ASP A 566 -32.54 9.56 5.29
N ASN A 567 -33.03 10.37 6.24
CA ASN A 567 -33.77 9.92 7.41
C ASN A 567 -33.07 8.75 8.15
N ALA A 568 -31.75 8.85 8.37
CA ALA A 568 -30.98 7.84 9.09
C ALA A 568 -31.48 7.63 10.53
N ILE A 569 -31.91 8.73 11.15
CA ILE A 569 -32.67 8.81 12.38
C ILE A 569 -33.81 9.83 12.19
N ASP A 570 -34.91 9.66 12.91
CA ASP A 570 -36.00 10.63 12.91
C ASP A 570 -35.66 11.88 13.75
N MET A 571 -36.46 12.93 13.63
CA MET A 571 -36.20 14.20 14.32
C MET A 571 -36.25 14.09 15.85
N ARG A 572 -37.12 13.24 16.40
CA ARG A 572 -37.20 13.02 17.85
C ARG A 572 -35.94 12.31 18.36
N GLN A 573 -35.48 11.29 17.64
CA GLN A 573 -34.20 10.63 17.91
C GLN A 573 -33.02 11.59 17.80
N ALA A 574 -33.07 12.57 16.89
CA ALA A 574 -32.04 13.58 16.74
C ALA A 574 -32.03 14.56 17.93
N GLU A 575 -33.20 14.97 18.45
CA GLU A 575 -33.34 15.76 19.68
C GLU A 575 -32.78 15.01 20.89
N ASP A 576 -33.22 13.75 21.10
CA ASP A 576 -32.73 12.91 22.19
C ASP A 576 -31.19 12.71 22.08
N PHE A 577 -30.66 12.61 20.86
CA PHE A 577 -29.22 12.53 20.62
C PHE A 577 -28.49 13.82 20.99
N CYS A 578 -29.07 14.99 20.69
CA CYS A 578 -28.50 16.28 21.10
C CYS A 578 -28.40 16.37 22.63
N ASP A 579 -29.44 15.96 23.36
CA ASP A 579 -29.44 15.94 24.83
C ASP A 579 -28.34 15.02 25.37
N ARG A 580 -28.23 13.81 24.83
CA ARG A 580 -27.17 12.86 25.22
C ARG A 580 -25.77 13.40 24.92
N LEU A 581 -25.57 13.99 23.75
CA LEU A 581 -24.29 14.59 23.38
C LEU A 581 -23.93 15.76 24.30
N PHE A 582 -24.91 16.61 24.64
CA PHE A 582 -24.74 17.71 25.60
C PHE A 582 -24.33 17.20 26.99
N ASP A 583 -24.97 16.13 27.49
CA ASP A 583 -24.58 15.49 28.74
C ASP A 583 -23.14 14.95 28.71
N TYR A 584 -22.75 14.27 27.62
CA TYR A 584 -21.38 13.82 27.45
C TYR A 584 -20.37 14.97 27.40
N CYS A 585 -20.74 16.11 26.79
CA CYS A 585 -19.90 17.31 26.79
C CYS A 585 -19.67 17.81 28.23
N ARG A 586 -20.75 17.94 29.02
CA ARG A 586 -20.67 18.39 30.42
C ARG A 586 -19.87 17.44 31.31
N ASP A 587 -20.06 16.13 31.17
CA ASP A 587 -19.34 15.12 31.94
C ASP A 587 -17.82 15.21 31.73
N GLN A 588 -17.41 15.38 30.48
CA GLN A 588 -16.00 15.51 30.09
C GLN A 588 -15.43 16.93 30.31
N GLY A 589 -16.26 17.88 30.75
CA GLY A 589 -15.86 19.25 31.08
C GLY A 589 -15.84 20.22 29.91
N ILE A 590 -16.39 19.84 28.74
CA ILE A 590 -16.59 20.73 27.59
C ILE A 590 -17.64 21.77 27.96
N LYS A 591 -17.29 23.05 27.85
CA LYS A 591 -18.19 24.15 28.15
C LYS A 591 -19.14 24.38 26.97
N CYS A 592 -20.45 24.35 27.23
CA CYS A 592 -21.48 24.61 26.24
C CYS A 592 -22.26 25.87 26.64
N ASP A 593 -22.24 26.92 25.82
CA ASP A 593 -22.92 28.20 26.14
C ASP A 593 -24.43 28.17 25.89
N ARG A 594 -24.89 27.25 25.04
CA ARG A 594 -26.31 27.05 24.70
C ARG A 594 -26.74 25.65 25.05
N GLU A 595 -27.98 25.52 25.52
CA GLU A 595 -28.60 24.23 25.79
C GLU A 595 -28.80 23.44 24.49
N SER A 596 -28.93 22.12 24.60
CA SER A 596 -29.17 21.22 23.46
C SER A 596 -30.36 21.63 22.61
N LYS A 597 -31.43 22.16 23.22
CA LYS A 597 -32.64 22.65 22.52
C LYS A 597 -32.39 23.83 21.58
N ASP A 598 -31.30 24.57 21.77
CA ASP A 598 -30.90 25.71 20.92
C ASP A 598 -30.00 25.28 19.76
N TRP A 599 -29.68 23.98 19.65
CA TRP A 599 -28.88 23.44 18.57
C TRP A 599 -29.69 23.31 17.28
N SER A 600 -29.02 23.39 16.13
CA SER A 600 -29.69 23.32 14.84
C SER A 600 -29.87 21.88 14.42
N ILE A 601 -31.10 21.38 14.33
CA ILE A 601 -31.40 20.04 13.81
C ILE A 601 -32.03 20.16 12.42
N ARG A 602 -31.55 19.38 11.45
CA ARG A 602 -32.11 19.32 10.08
C ARG A 602 -32.13 17.92 9.53
N GLU A 603 -33.02 17.69 8.58
CA GLU A 603 -32.98 16.55 7.67
C GLU A 603 -32.50 17.06 6.30
N LEU A 604 -31.56 16.34 5.67
CA LEU A 604 -31.07 16.65 4.33
C LEU A 604 -30.90 15.37 3.52
N SER A 605 -31.04 15.49 2.20
CA SER A 605 -30.67 14.41 1.28
C SER A 605 -29.15 14.32 1.18
N SER A 606 -28.59 13.10 1.23
CA SER A 606 -27.15 12.88 1.04
C SER A 606 -26.67 13.18 -0.38
N SER A 607 -27.60 13.27 -1.35
CA SER A 607 -27.32 13.63 -2.74
C SER A 607 -27.40 15.13 -3.03
N ASP A 608 -27.98 15.92 -2.11
CA ASP A 608 -28.18 17.36 -2.30
C ASP A 608 -26.93 18.15 -1.88
N ASN A 609 -25.93 18.13 -2.75
CA ASN A 609 -24.65 18.78 -2.51
C ASN A 609 -24.76 20.30 -2.37
N VAL A 610 -25.75 20.93 -3.01
CA VAL A 610 -25.93 22.38 -2.97
C VAL A 610 -26.56 22.76 -1.63
N GLY A 611 -27.65 22.10 -1.23
CA GLY A 611 -28.31 22.36 0.05
C GLY A 611 -27.40 22.11 1.26
N ILE A 612 -26.53 21.09 1.19
CA ILE A 612 -25.51 20.86 2.24
C ILE A 612 -24.56 22.05 2.36
N LYS A 613 -24.05 22.58 1.24
CA LYS A 613 -23.12 23.71 1.23
C LYS A 613 -23.79 24.97 1.80
N GLU A 614 -24.99 25.29 1.32
CA GLU A 614 -25.76 26.46 1.78
C GLU A 614 -26.09 26.38 3.27
N ALA A 615 -26.42 25.18 3.77
CA ALA A 615 -26.64 24.96 5.20
C ALA A 615 -25.36 25.26 6.01
N MET A 616 -24.21 24.76 5.56
CA MET A 616 -22.92 25.01 6.21
C MET A 616 -22.53 26.51 6.20
N GLU A 617 -22.70 27.21 5.08
CA GLU A 617 -22.44 28.66 4.99
C GLU A 617 -23.35 29.47 5.93
N ASN A 618 -24.63 29.10 6.00
CA ASN A 618 -25.57 29.73 6.92
C ASN A 618 -25.24 29.46 8.39
N TRP A 619 -24.73 28.27 8.72
CA TRP A 619 -24.27 27.94 10.06
C TRP A 619 -23.00 28.68 10.46
N MET A 620 -22.06 28.88 9.52
CA MET A 620 -20.88 29.74 9.75
C MET A 620 -21.29 31.17 10.10
N LYS A 621 -22.25 31.76 9.36
CA LYS A 621 -22.81 33.10 9.68
C LYS A 621 -23.45 33.14 11.09
N LYS A 622 -24.03 32.03 11.53
CA LYS A 622 -24.65 31.87 12.85
C LYS A 622 -23.68 31.45 13.96
N LYS A 623 -22.36 31.40 13.67
CA LYS A 623 -21.31 31.00 14.62
C LYS A 623 -21.54 29.61 15.22
N VAL A 624 -21.94 28.65 14.40
CA VAL A 624 -21.97 27.23 14.79
C VAL A 624 -20.54 26.69 14.75
N ASP A 625 -20.10 26.01 15.81
CA ASP A 625 -18.72 25.53 15.95
C ASP A 625 -18.47 24.23 15.18
N ILE A 626 -19.47 23.33 15.16
CA ILE A 626 -19.32 22.00 14.56
C ILE A 626 -20.63 21.47 13.96
N PHE A 627 -20.48 20.80 12.82
CA PHE A 627 -21.53 20.08 12.11
C PHE A 627 -21.38 18.56 12.31
N VAL A 628 -22.37 17.94 12.96
CA VAL A 628 -22.52 16.49 13.15
C VAL A 628 -23.46 15.91 12.08
N GLY A 629 -22.94 15.12 11.14
CA GLY A 629 -23.73 14.42 10.13
C GLY A 629 -23.98 12.96 10.49
N ILE A 630 -25.24 12.53 10.49
CA ILE A 630 -25.66 11.18 10.84
C ILE A 630 -26.15 10.46 9.58
N ALA A 631 -25.58 9.30 9.28
CA ALA A 631 -25.94 8.48 8.13
C ALA A 631 -26.17 7.01 8.53
N ARG A 632 -26.88 6.23 7.72
CA ARG A 632 -27.11 4.79 7.99
C ARG A 632 -25.80 4.01 7.95
N ASP A 633 -24.97 4.28 6.94
CA ASP A 633 -23.72 3.59 6.70
C ASP A 633 -22.53 4.15 7.47
N LYS A 634 -21.51 3.30 7.65
CA LYS A 634 -20.25 3.66 8.31
C LYS A 634 -19.35 4.58 7.48
N LYS A 635 -19.51 4.57 6.16
CA LYS A 635 -18.79 5.43 5.21
C LYS A 635 -19.72 5.71 4.02
N PRO A 636 -20.69 6.61 4.18
CA PRO A 636 -21.59 6.99 3.10
C PRO A 636 -20.83 7.85 2.05
N ASP A 637 -21.35 7.94 0.83
CA ASP A 637 -20.75 8.78 -0.23
C ASP A 637 -20.69 10.27 0.17
N VAL A 638 -21.68 10.75 0.92
CA VAL A 638 -21.73 12.13 1.44
C VAL A 638 -20.59 12.44 2.43
N HIS A 639 -19.91 11.43 2.98
CA HIS A 639 -18.75 11.65 3.86
C HIS A 639 -17.67 12.49 3.18
N ASP A 640 -17.30 12.13 1.95
CA ASP A 640 -16.22 12.81 1.23
C ASP A 640 -16.66 14.25 0.85
N ILE A 641 -17.96 14.48 0.62
CA ILE A 641 -18.56 15.78 0.30
C ILE A 641 -18.55 16.70 1.53
N MET A 642 -18.99 16.18 2.70
CA MET A 642 -18.88 16.91 3.97
C MET A 642 -17.44 17.33 4.27
N LYS A 643 -16.46 16.45 3.97
CA LYS A 643 -15.04 16.73 4.22
C LYS A 643 -14.44 17.73 3.24
N TYR A 644 -14.94 17.77 2.01
CA TYR A 644 -14.60 18.80 1.04
C TYR A 644 -15.12 20.17 1.49
N TYR A 645 -16.38 20.26 1.88
CA TYR A 645 -16.94 21.51 2.41
C TYR A 645 -16.41 21.92 3.78
N GLU A 646 -15.93 20.96 4.59
CA GLU A 646 -15.20 21.25 5.83
C GLU A 646 -14.04 22.21 5.53
N GLU A 647 -13.34 22.03 4.41
CA GLU A 647 -12.24 22.91 3.98
C GLU A 647 -12.77 24.16 3.29
N SER A 648 -13.57 24.01 2.23
CA SER A 648 -13.98 25.18 1.42
C SER A 648 -14.87 26.19 2.15
N VAL A 649 -15.68 25.76 3.12
CA VAL A 649 -16.58 26.64 3.90
C VAL A 649 -15.92 27.08 5.21
N GLY A 650 -14.89 26.37 5.68
CA GLY A 650 -14.23 26.69 6.94
C GLY A 650 -14.91 26.11 8.20
N MET A 651 -15.84 25.16 8.06
CA MET A 651 -16.65 24.64 9.17
C MET A 651 -16.21 23.24 9.59
N GLN A 652 -16.02 22.99 10.88
CA GLN A 652 -15.64 21.67 11.37
C GLN A 652 -16.78 20.66 11.25
N THR A 653 -16.48 19.42 10.82
CA THR A 653 -17.50 18.38 10.67
C THR A 653 -17.12 17.07 11.36
N ILE A 654 -18.09 16.32 11.87
CA ILE A 654 -17.92 14.93 12.31
C ILE A 654 -19.06 14.08 11.73
N GLN A 655 -18.73 12.93 11.17
CA GLN A 655 -19.73 12.00 10.62
C GLN A 655 -19.88 10.79 11.54
N LEU A 656 -21.11 10.49 11.94
CA LEU A 656 -21.48 9.34 12.74
C LEU A 656 -22.41 8.42 11.92
N CYS A 657 -22.28 7.11 12.12
CA CYS A 657 -23.26 6.17 11.57
C CYS A 657 -24.36 5.88 12.59
N LYS A 658 -25.53 5.44 12.12
CA LYS A 658 -26.68 5.09 12.96
C LYS A 658 -26.30 4.14 14.10
N GLN A 659 -25.51 3.09 13.82
CA GLN A 659 -25.03 2.15 14.84
C GLN A 659 -24.20 2.81 15.97
N THR A 660 -23.52 3.91 15.67
CA THR A 660 -22.76 4.68 16.66
C THR A 660 -23.69 5.54 17.49
N VAL A 661 -24.65 6.21 16.83
CA VAL A 661 -25.71 6.99 17.50
C VAL A 661 -26.52 6.09 18.44
N ASP A 662 -27.01 4.94 17.96
CA ASP A 662 -27.75 3.96 18.77
C ASP A 662 -26.99 3.55 20.04
N LYS A 663 -25.65 3.43 19.97
CA LYS A 663 -24.79 3.14 21.14
C LYS A 663 -24.62 4.33 22.07
N MET A 664 -24.62 5.55 21.56
CA MET A 664 -24.55 6.76 22.39
C MET A 664 -25.89 7.02 23.11
N MET A 665 -27.00 6.61 22.49
CA MET A 665 -28.36 6.71 23.04
C MET A 665 -28.66 5.69 24.14
N ASN A 666 -28.04 4.52 24.08
CA ASN A 666 -28.26 3.45 25.04
C ASN A 666 -27.35 3.61 26.28
N PRO A 667 -27.88 3.64 27.51
CA PRO A 667 -27.07 3.69 28.75
C PRO A 667 -26.15 2.48 28.95
N GLN A 668 -26.53 1.30 28.43
CA GLN A 668 -25.68 0.10 28.38
C GLN A 668 -24.78 0.06 27.14
N GLY A 669 -24.80 1.13 26.34
CA GLY A 669 -24.03 1.29 25.13
C GLY A 669 -22.52 1.20 25.39
N GLY A 670 -21.77 0.88 24.34
CA GLY A 670 -20.33 0.65 24.47
C GLY A 670 -19.59 1.93 24.86
N ARG A 671 -19.28 2.11 26.16
CA ARG A 671 -18.53 3.24 26.74
C ARG A 671 -17.30 3.64 25.93
N GLN A 672 -16.55 2.66 25.44
CA GLN A 672 -15.38 2.90 24.58
C GLN A 672 -15.73 3.57 23.23
N THR A 673 -16.89 3.27 22.65
CA THR A 673 -17.36 3.95 21.43
C THR A 673 -17.65 5.42 21.71
N ILE A 674 -18.33 5.71 22.83
CA ILE A 674 -18.63 7.08 23.27
C ILE A 674 -17.32 7.84 23.52
N ASP A 675 -16.40 7.28 24.30
CA ASP A 675 -15.09 7.90 24.58
C ASP A 675 -14.33 8.21 23.29
N ASN A 676 -14.34 7.31 22.31
CA ASN A 676 -13.68 7.53 21.01
C ASN A 676 -14.32 8.69 20.22
N VAL A 677 -15.65 8.84 20.27
CA VAL A 677 -16.37 9.95 19.64
C VAL A 677 -16.03 11.25 20.36
N MET A 678 -16.12 11.27 21.69
CA MET A 678 -15.87 12.47 22.49
C MET A 678 -14.43 12.97 22.37
N ARG A 679 -13.44 12.08 22.28
CA ARG A 679 -12.05 12.48 22.01
C ARG A 679 -11.89 13.21 20.67
N LYS A 680 -12.58 12.75 19.63
CA LYS A 680 -12.57 13.42 18.31
C LYS A 680 -13.33 14.73 18.34
N PHE A 681 -14.46 14.75 19.05
CA PHE A 681 -15.31 15.92 19.19
C PHE A 681 -14.56 17.06 19.89
N ASN A 682 -13.94 16.79 21.04
CA ASN A 682 -13.16 17.77 21.79
C ASN A 682 -12.05 18.42 20.94
N LEU A 683 -11.27 17.61 20.22
CA LEU A 683 -10.20 18.11 19.34
C LEU A 683 -10.74 18.99 18.21
N LYS A 684 -11.83 18.57 17.55
CA LYS A 684 -12.43 19.33 16.46
C LYS A 684 -12.98 20.68 16.93
N CYS A 685 -13.40 20.77 18.19
CA CYS A 685 -13.84 22.01 18.82
C CYS A 685 -12.69 22.79 19.49
N GLY A 686 -11.43 22.43 19.24
CA GLY A 686 -10.25 23.18 19.68
C GLY A 686 -9.68 22.78 21.05
N GLY A 687 -10.22 21.76 21.71
CA GLY A 687 -9.67 21.22 22.96
C GLY A 687 -8.45 20.30 22.76
N THR A 688 -7.83 19.89 23.86
CA THR A 688 -6.76 18.89 23.94
C THR A 688 -7.15 17.82 24.96
N ASN A 689 -7.01 16.54 24.61
CA ASN A 689 -7.47 15.45 25.47
C ASN A 689 -6.46 15.17 26.58
N PHE A 690 -5.17 15.11 26.23
CA PHE A 690 -4.09 14.82 27.18
C PHE A 690 -2.74 15.30 26.63
N TYR A 691 -1.77 15.49 27.53
CA TYR A 691 -0.36 15.71 27.17
C TYR A 691 0.47 14.45 27.35
N VAL A 692 1.59 14.42 26.64
CA VAL A 692 2.63 13.39 26.74
C VAL A 692 3.86 14.00 27.40
N ASP A 693 4.40 13.30 28.40
CA ASP A 693 5.55 13.73 29.18
C ASP A 693 6.60 12.63 29.33
N ILE A 694 7.79 13.02 29.79
CA ILE A 694 8.90 12.12 30.07
C ILE A 694 8.69 11.50 31.46
N PRO A 695 8.57 10.18 31.57
CA PRO A 695 8.38 9.53 32.87
C PRO A 695 9.66 9.58 33.71
N SER A 696 9.51 9.87 35.01
CA SER A 696 10.63 9.81 35.96
C SER A 696 10.90 8.38 36.44
N ASN A 697 9.84 7.61 36.73
CA ASN A 697 9.93 6.26 37.24
C ASN A 697 8.76 5.38 36.78
N ILE A 698 8.97 4.06 36.79
CA ILE A 698 7.91 3.06 36.66
C ILE A 698 8.15 1.90 37.61
N ARG A 699 7.14 1.58 38.43
CA ARG A 699 7.22 0.48 39.43
C ARG A 699 8.48 0.58 40.31
N GLY A 700 8.83 1.79 40.76
CA GLY A 700 9.98 2.07 41.62
C GLY A 700 11.35 2.04 40.93
N ARG A 701 11.41 1.85 39.60
CA ARG A 701 12.66 1.95 38.82
C ARG A 701 12.74 3.30 38.12
N SER A 702 13.87 3.99 38.26
CA SER A 702 14.12 5.23 37.52
C SER A 702 14.24 4.94 36.03
N ILE A 703 13.56 5.75 35.21
CA ILE A 703 13.59 5.63 33.74
C ILE A 703 14.65 6.54 33.13
N CYS A 704 14.91 7.69 33.73
CA CYS A 704 15.83 8.67 33.18
C CYS A 704 16.76 9.26 34.22
N SER A 705 17.87 9.82 33.77
CA SER A 705 18.88 10.42 34.66
C SER A 705 18.36 11.66 35.37
N ASN A 706 17.69 12.55 34.63
CA ASN A 706 17.09 13.77 35.15
C ASN A 706 15.91 14.21 34.26
N THR A 707 14.69 14.08 34.78
CA THR A 707 13.46 14.36 34.01
C THR A 707 13.35 15.83 33.58
N GLU A 708 13.68 16.78 34.46
CA GLU A 708 13.58 18.21 34.18
C GLU A 708 14.55 18.62 33.06
N THR A 709 15.80 18.16 33.14
CA THR A 709 16.84 18.43 32.13
C THR A 709 16.43 17.85 30.78
N LEU A 710 15.90 16.63 30.76
CA LEU A 710 15.45 15.98 29.54
C LEU A 710 14.18 16.62 28.97
N HIS A 711 13.25 17.06 29.82
CA HIS A 711 12.07 17.80 29.38
C HIS A 711 12.47 19.12 28.70
N LYS A 712 13.35 19.90 29.34
CA LYS A 712 13.89 21.14 28.79
C LYS A 712 14.67 20.91 27.49
N LYS A 713 15.40 19.80 27.41
CA LYS A 713 16.19 19.44 26.23
C LYS A 713 15.31 18.99 25.06
N LEU A 714 14.36 18.08 25.30
CA LEU A 714 13.66 17.32 24.26
C LEU A 714 12.25 17.83 23.94
N LEU A 715 11.60 18.60 24.82
CA LEU A 715 10.23 19.06 24.66
C LEU A 715 10.09 20.60 24.72
N GLU A 716 10.83 21.29 25.58
CA GLU A 716 10.73 22.74 25.71
C GLU A 716 11.39 23.49 24.54
N LYS A 717 10.66 24.44 23.94
CA LYS A 717 11.10 25.17 22.73
C LYS A 717 11.50 24.26 21.57
N VAL A 718 10.89 23.06 21.51
CA VAL A 718 11.06 22.08 20.42
C VAL A 718 9.77 22.00 19.62
N GLN A 719 9.87 22.20 18.31
CA GLN A 719 8.76 21.95 17.40
C GLN A 719 8.93 20.60 16.70
N PHE A 720 7.87 19.78 16.68
CA PHE A 720 7.82 18.53 15.93
C PHE A 720 7.08 18.76 14.62
N ILE A 721 7.62 18.26 13.50
CA ILE A 721 6.99 18.38 12.17
C ILE A 721 6.98 17.01 11.50
N GLY A 722 5.87 16.65 10.85
CA GLY A 722 5.68 15.41 10.12
C GLY A 722 5.38 15.69 8.65
N PHE A 723 6.04 14.97 7.74
CA PHE A 723 5.78 15.01 6.30
C PHE A 723 5.48 13.61 5.73
N GLU A 724 4.43 13.52 4.93
CA GLU A 724 4.03 12.31 4.20
C GLU A 724 3.55 12.65 2.79
N ILE A 725 3.79 11.76 1.82
CA ILE A 725 3.35 11.92 0.43
C ILE A 725 2.36 10.81 0.06
N SER A 726 1.23 11.21 -0.51
CA SER A 726 0.26 10.30 -1.12
C SER A 726 0.26 10.45 -2.64
N HIS A 727 0.80 9.47 -3.36
CA HIS A 727 0.82 9.49 -4.82
C HIS A 727 -0.52 9.09 -5.47
N GLY A 728 -0.76 9.63 -6.66
CA GLY A 728 -1.82 9.27 -7.58
C GLY A 728 -1.74 7.85 -8.15
N ALA A 729 -2.86 7.34 -8.69
CA ALA A 729 -2.84 6.09 -9.45
C ALA A 729 -1.96 6.23 -10.72
N ALA A 730 -1.26 5.17 -11.10
CA ALA A 730 -0.43 5.18 -12.32
C ALA A 730 -1.31 5.30 -13.58
N ARG A 731 -0.90 6.18 -14.50
CA ARG A 731 -1.54 6.40 -15.82
C ARG A 731 -1.78 5.08 -16.56
N THR A 732 -3.00 4.86 -17.03
CA THR A 732 -3.28 3.74 -17.94
C THR A 732 -2.86 4.11 -19.36
N LEU A 733 -2.69 3.12 -20.23
CA LEU A 733 -2.39 3.37 -21.64
C LEU A 733 -3.53 4.05 -22.39
N TYR A 734 -4.76 3.85 -21.89
CA TYR A 734 -5.95 4.46 -22.45
C TYR A 734 -5.90 5.98 -22.24
N ASP A 735 -5.52 6.41 -21.03
CA ASP A 735 -5.35 7.82 -20.67
C ASP A 735 -4.24 8.48 -21.52
N ARG A 736 -3.18 7.72 -21.87
CA ARG A 736 -2.14 8.17 -22.82
C ARG A 736 -2.66 8.33 -24.24
N SER A 737 -3.44 7.36 -24.73
CA SER A 737 -3.93 7.36 -26.11
C SER A 737 -4.97 8.45 -26.42
N ARG A 738 -5.51 9.11 -25.39
CA ARG A 738 -6.48 10.20 -25.53
C ARG A 738 -5.91 11.58 -25.24
N ASN A 739 -4.60 11.72 -25.04
CA ASN A 739 -3.97 12.97 -24.61
C ASN A 739 -4.68 13.61 -23.40
N GLN A 740 -5.25 12.80 -22.49
CA GLN A 740 -5.72 13.31 -21.21
C GLN A 740 -4.50 13.66 -20.35
N MET A 741 -4.58 14.77 -19.62
CA MET A 741 -3.54 15.27 -18.71
C MET A 741 -2.92 14.17 -17.84
N ASP A 742 -1.67 14.41 -17.47
CA ASP A 742 -0.91 13.53 -16.57
C ASP A 742 -1.68 13.28 -15.28
N GLY A 743 -1.58 12.04 -14.80
CA GLY A 743 -2.54 11.51 -13.83
C GLY A 743 -2.55 12.25 -12.49
N GLU A 744 -3.39 11.78 -11.56
CA GLU A 744 -3.57 12.35 -10.22
C GLU A 744 -2.24 12.89 -9.61
N PRO A 745 -2.20 14.15 -9.14
CA PRO A 745 -1.01 14.76 -8.53
C PRO A 745 -0.61 14.01 -7.25
N SER A 746 0.63 14.23 -6.82
CA SER A 746 1.06 13.78 -5.49
C SER A 746 0.61 14.82 -4.46
N ILE A 747 0.20 14.36 -3.29
CA ILE A 747 -0.28 15.25 -2.23
C ILE A 747 0.61 15.09 -1.01
N VAL A 748 1.18 16.20 -0.56
CA VAL A 748 2.00 16.28 0.64
C VAL A 748 1.08 16.64 1.81
N GLY A 749 1.07 15.81 2.84
CA GLY A 749 0.48 16.14 4.13
C GLY A 749 1.56 16.63 5.08
N VAL A 750 1.28 17.74 5.76
CA VAL A 750 2.18 18.39 6.71
C VAL A 750 1.47 18.56 8.04
N SER A 751 2.04 18.00 9.10
CA SER A 751 1.56 18.26 10.47
C SER A 751 2.68 18.82 11.31
N TYR A 752 2.34 19.66 12.28
CA TYR A 752 3.32 20.28 13.17
C TYR A 752 2.75 20.46 14.57
N SER A 753 3.60 20.38 15.59
CA SER A 753 3.20 20.72 16.95
C SER A 753 3.13 22.24 17.15
N LEU A 754 2.24 22.66 18.04
CA LEU A 754 2.16 24.02 18.57
C LEU A 754 3.03 24.13 19.84
N LYS A 755 2.68 24.97 20.81
CA LYS A 755 3.45 25.14 22.05
C LYS A 755 3.67 23.82 22.78
N HIS A 756 2.60 23.04 22.96
CA HIS A 756 2.71 21.71 23.54
C HIS A 756 2.82 20.66 22.44
N SER A 757 3.65 19.64 22.70
CA SER A 757 4.01 18.65 21.71
C SER A 757 2.80 17.86 21.19
N THR A 758 1.74 17.64 21.98
CA THR A 758 0.55 16.89 21.54
C THR A 758 -0.55 17.72 20.87
N GLN A 759 -0.42 19.05 20.87
CA GLN A 759 -1.30 19.96 20.14
C GLN A 759 -0.79 20.08 18.71
N LEU A 760 -1.55 19.60 17.73
CA LEU A 760 -1.07 19.53 16.36
C LEU A 760 -1.90 20.39 15.41
N GLY A 761 -1.21 21.23 14.66
CA GLY A 761 -1.70 21.82 13.42
C GLY A 761 -1.36 20.96 12.20
N GLY A 762 -1.89 21.35 11.05
CA GLY A 762 -1.49 20.76 9.79
C GLY A 762 -2.30 21.22 8.58
N PHE A 763 -1.76 20.92 7.40
CA PHE A 763 -2.33 21.22 6.09
C PHE A 763 -1.90 20.17 5.07
N SER A 764 -2.42 20.24 3.86
CA SER A 764 -1.92 19.46 2.72
C SER A 764 -1.87 20.32 1.48
N TYR A 765 -0.93 20.04 0.57
CA TYR A 765 -0.81 20.72 -0.71
C TYR A 765 -0.44 19.74 -1.82
N MET A 766 -0.65 20.15 -3.07
CA MET A 766 -0.35 19.34 -4.23
C MET A 766 1.03 19.66 -4.78
N GLN A 767 1.66 18.64 -5.35
CA GLN A 767 2.93 18.74 -6.04
C GLN A 767 2.92 17.85 -7.28
N THR A 768 3.99 17.94 -8.07
CA THR A 768 4.13 17.18 -9.32
C THR A 768 3.85 15.68 -9.13
N GLN A 769 3.17 15.08 -10.11
CA GLN A 769 2.80 13.66 -10.05
C GLN A 769 4.05 12.77 -9.89
N LYS A 770 3.97 11.80 -8.97
CA LYS A 770 5.04 10.83 -8.66
C LYS A 770 6.39 11.45 -8.31
N GLU A 771 6.42 12.74 -7.97
CA GLU A 771 7.59 13.35 -7.38
C GLU A 771 7.72 12.85 -5.93
N TYR A 772 8.89 12.30 -5.61
CA TYR A 772 9.20 11.73 -4.30
C TYR A 772 9.90 12.74 -3.40
N LYS A 773 10.57 13.75 -3.97
CA LYS A 773 11.10 14.90 -3.23
C LYS A 773 9.95 15.81 -2.84
N ILE A 774 9.95 16.36 -1.63
CA ILE A 774 8.97 17.37 -1.23
C ILE A 774 9.31 18.67 -1.94
N GLN A 775 8.34 19.22 -2.68
CA GLN A 775 8.43 20.54 -3.30
C GLN A 775 7.80 21.61 -2.39
N LYS A 776 8.00 22.89 -2.72
CA LYS A 776 7.37 24.05 -2.05
C LYS A 776 7.71 24.16 -0.56
N LEU A 777 8.88 23.66 -0.14
CA LEU A 777 9.36 23.73 1.25
C LEU A 777 9.62 25.17 1.71
N ASP A 778 9.97 26.05 0.78
CA ASP A 778 10.19 27.47 1.01
C ASP A 778 8.95 28.23 1.46
N ASP A 779 7.75 27.77 1.09
CA ASP A 779 6.47 28.28 1.57
C ASP A 779 5.90 27.43 2.73
N ALA A 780 5.94 26.10 2.60
CA ALA A 780 5.30 25.20 3.56
C ALA A 780 5.99 25.18 4.93
N PHE A 781 7.33 25.19 4.97
CA PHE A 781 8.06 25.10 6.23
C PHE A 781 7.90 26.36 7.11
N PRO A 782 8.02 27.60 6.60
CA PRO A 782 7.76 28.81 7.38
C PRO A 782 6.36 28.86 8.01
N LYS A 783 5.32 28.33 7.34
CA LYS A 783 3.96 28.25 7.90
C LYS A 783 3.93 27.44 9.20
N CYS A 784 4.68 26.34 9.25
CA CYS A 784 4.78 25.50 10.45
C CYS A 784 5.41 26.30 11.62
N VAL A 785 6.55 26.96 11.36
CA VAL A 785 7.29 27.70 12.40
C VAL A 785 6.50 28.92 12.88
N LYS A 786 5.85 29.64 11.96
CA LYS A 786 4.97 30.78 12.32
C LYS A 786 3.79 30.35 13.18
N ALA A 787 3.15 29.21 12.88
CA ALA A 787 2.07 28.70 13.71
C ALA A 787 2.53 28.35 15.15
N TYR A 788 3.74 27.80 15.30
CA TYR A 788 4.34 27.63 16.63
C TYR A 788 4.58 28.97 17.32
N ALA A 789 5.17 29.95 16.62
CA ALA A 789 5.46 31.26 17.19
C ALA A 789 4.19 32.01 17.62
N GLU A 790 3.11 31.90 16.84
CA GLU A 790 1.81 32.49 17.17
C GLU A 790 1.21 31.91 18.45
N ASP A 791 1.33 30.60 18.65
CA ASP A 791 0.77 29.89 19.80
C ASP A 791 1.69 29.98 21.05
N ALA A 792 2.97 29.68 20.89
CA ALA A 792 3.98 29.68 21.94
C ALA A 792 4.48 31.09 22.31
N LYS A 793 4.16 32.11 21.51
CA LYS A 793 4.66 33.49 21.64
C LYS A 793 6.19 33.61 21.57
N THR A 794 6.85 32.61 20.99
CA THR A 794 8.31 32.54 20.82
C THR A 794 8.65 31.58 19.70
N LEU A 795 9.76 31.80 19.00
CA LEU A 795 10.26 30.87 17.98
C LEU A 795 10.85 29.60 18.64
N PRO A 796 10.69 28.43 18.01
CA PRO A 796 11.30 27.20 18.51
C PRO A 796 12.82 27.28 18.35
N THR A 797 13.57 26.85 19.35
CA THR A 797 15.05 26.81 19.27
C THR A 797 15.55 25.53 18.61
N ARG A 798 14.70 24.51 18.53
CA ARG A 798 15.01 23.20 17.97
C ARG A 798 13.82 22.66 17.18
N ILE A 799 14.09 21.99 16.08
CA ILE A 799 13.06 21.45 15.20
C ILE A 799 13.38 19.97 14.93
N VAL A 800 12.40 19.11 15.21
CA VAL A 800 12.49 17.67 14.95
C VAL A 800 11.53 17.32 13.82
N ILE A 801 12.08 16.94 12.68
CA ILE A 801 11.32 16.56 11.50
C ILE A 801 11.30 15.05 11.36
N TYR A 802 10.10 14.49 11.26
CA TYR A 802 9.88 13.12 10.82
C TYR A 802 9.36 13.12 9.38
N ARG A 803 10.03 12.38 8.50
CA ARG A 803 9.72 12.31 7.07
C ARG A 803 9.53 10.86 6.65
N VAL A 804 8.41 10.50 6.03
CA VAL A 804 8.26 9.14 5.51
C VAL A 804 9.10 8.96 4.25
N GLY A 805 9.82 7.84 4.11
CA GLY A 805 10.66 7.56 2.94
C GLY A 805 10.78 6.06 2.64
N ALA A 806 11.24 5.71 1.43
CA ALA A 806 11.43 4.33 0.98
C ALA A 806 12.78 3.72 1.43
N GLY A 807 13.71 4.54 1.93
CA GLY A 807 15.02 4.13 2.47
C GLY A 807 16.17 4.81 1.74
N GLU A 808 17.32 4.12 1.63
CA GLU A 808 18.58 4.69 1.10
C GLU A 808 18.46 5.38 -0.27
N GLY A 809 17.59 4.87 -1.16
CA GLY A 809 17.37 5.47 -2.48
C GLY A 809 16.80 6.90 -2.47
N ASP A 810 16.23 7.33 -1.34
CA ASP A 810 15.68 8.67 -1.17
C ASP A 810 16.67 9.63 -0.49
N PHE A 811 17.76 9.13 0.12
CA PHE A 811 18.63 9.95 0.97
C PHE A 811 19.25 11.13 0.22
N LYS A 812 19.56 10.98 -1.08
CA LYS A 812 20.05 12.09 -1.91
C LYS A 812 19.03 13.23 -1.95
N ARG A 813 17.77 12.93 -2.29
CA ARG A 813 16.69 13.93 -2.37
C ARG A 813 16.41 14.54 -0.99
N ILE A 814 16.43 13.74 0.06
CA ILE A 814 16.20 14.20 1.44
C ILE A 814 17.31 15.14 1.90
N LYS A 815 18.57 14.92 1.51
CA LYS A 815 19.65 15.87 1.79
C LYS A 815 19.41 17.22 1.12
N GLU A 816 18.83 17.24 -0.08
CA GLU A 816 18.42 18.48 -0.75
C GLU A 816 17.25 19.14 0.01
N GLU A 817 16.22 18.39 0.42
CA GLU A 817 15.10 18.88 1.25
C GLU A 817 15.60 19.57 2.53
N ILE A 818 16.61 18.99 3.20
CA ILE A 818 17.23 19.57 4.39
C ILE A 818 17.90 20.92 4.09
N GLN A 819 18.60 21.04 2.97
CA GLN A 819 19.25 22.30 2.58
C GLN A 819 18.20 23.38 2.24
N GLU A 820 17.13 23.00 1.56
CA GLU A 820 16.01 23.92 1.27
C GLU A 820 15.37 24.42 2.56
N ILE A 821 15.11 23.54 3.52
CA ILE A 821 14.58 23.91 4.85
C ILE A 821 15.51 24.90 5.56
N ARG A 822 16.82 24.64 5.60
CA ARG A 822 17.78 25.55 6.22
C ARG A 822 17.81 26.92 5.53
N GLY A 823 17.67 26.94 4.21
CA GLY A 823 17.56 28.17 3.42
C GLY A 823 16.32 29.02 3.73
N THR A 824 15.34 28.49 4.48
CA THR A 824 14.19 29.26 4.96
C THR A 824 14.41 29.95 6.30
N PHE A 825 15.41 29.57 7.08
CA PHE A 825 15.54 30.03 8.47
C PHE A 825 15.68 31.55 8.56
N GLU A 826 16.60 32.14 7.79
CA GLU A 826 16.78 33.60 7.75
C GLU A 826 15.59 34.35 7.14
N LYS A 827 14.76 33.67 6.34
CA LYS A 827 13.53 34.25 5.74
C LYS A 827 12.39 34.34 6.76
N ILE A 828 12.40 33.49 7.79
CA ILE A 828 11.39 33.53 8.87
C ILE A 828 11.64 34.74 9.76
N GLU A 829 12.88 34.88 10.24
CA GLU A 829 13.34 36.01 11.02
C GLU A 829 14.86 36.17 10.82
N LYS A 830 15.34 37.41 10.69
CA LYS A 830 16.76 37.67 10.46
C LYS A 830 17.59 37.14 11.62
N GLY A 831 18.58 36.29 11.33
CA GLY A 831 19.44 35.67 12.35
C GLY A 831 18.84 34.44 13.05
N TYR A 832 17.63 34.02 12.67
CA TYR A 832 17.04 32.78 13.15
C TYR A 832 17.78 31.57 12.57
N ASN A 833 18.28 30.69 13.43
CA ASN A 833 19.00 29.48 13.05
C ASN A 833 18.78 28.35 14.08
N PRO A 834 17.61 27.70 14.07
CA PRO A 834 17.29 26.63 15.02
C PRO A 834 18.12 25.37 14.76
N ALA A 835 18.38 24.59 15.82
CA ALA A 835 19.01 23.29 15.66
C ALA A 835 18.04 22.28 15.02
N LEU A 836 18.46 21.58 13.96
CA LEU A 836 17.63 20.64 13.21
C LEU A 836 17.97 19.18 13.52
N VAL A 837 16.94 18.39 13.79
CA VAL A 837 16.98 16.93 13.80
C VAL A 837 16.05 16.42 12.69
N PHE A 838 16.56 15.56 11.80
CA PHE A 838 15.79 15.03 10.67
C PHE A 838 15.85 13.50 10.65
N ILE A 839 14.69 12.87 10.83
CA ILE A 839 14.53 11.42 10.96
C ILE A 839 13.61 10.90 9.86
N VAL A 840 14.11 9.94 9.08
CA VAL A 840 13.35 9.29 8.02
C VAL A 840 12.67 8.05 8.58
N ALA A 841 11.35 7.95 8.43
CA ALA A 841 10.56 6.80 8.86
C ALA A 841 10.18 5.91 7.68
N GLN A 842 10.65 4.67 7.67
CA GLN A 842 10.31 3.66 6.67
C GLN A 842 9.26 2.69 7.22
N LYS A 843 7.98 3.00 6.98
CA LYS A 843 6.83 2.18 7.41
C LYS A 843 6.52 0.97 6.52
N GLY A 844 7.00 1.00 5.28
CA GLY A 844 6.71 0.01 4.24
C GLY A 844 7.73 -1.11 4.10
N SER A 845 8.60 -1.34 5.10
CA SER A 845 9.68 -2.33 4.98
C SER A 845 9.15 -3.77 5.00
N HIS A 846 9.95 -4.67 4.41
CA HIS A 846 9.71 -6.13 4.49
C HIS A 846 10.21 -6.72 5.80
N THR A 847 10.84 -5.92 6.66
CA THR A 847 11.34 -6.36 7.95
C THR A 847 10.20 -6.70 8.91
N ARG A 848 10.32 -7.86 9.57
CA ARG A 848 9.45 -8.34 10.64
C ARG A 848 10.31 -8.75 11.83
N ILE A 849 9.76 -8.60 13.02
CA ILE A 849 10.38 -9.02 14.27
C ILE A 849 9.39 -9.93 14.98
N PHE A 850 9.89 -11.07 15.45
CA PHE A 850 9.14 -12.07 16.19
C PHE A 850 9.86 -12.36 17.51
N PRO A 851 9.15 -12.70 18.59
CA PRO A 851 9.79 -13.33 19.74
C PRO A 851 10.55 -14.60 19.29
N SER A 852 11.71 -14.88 19.88
CA SER A 852 12.45 -16.13 19.57
C SER A 852 11.61 -17.37 19.91
N ARG A 853 10.74 -17.27 20.91
CA ARG A 853 9.71 -18.25 21.24
C ARG A 853 8.33 -17.62 21.07
N ILE A 854 7.54 -18.14 20.12
CA ILE A 854 6.19 -17.65 19.81
C ILE A 854 5.16 -18.51 20.55
N ASP A 855 4.55 -17.95 21.59
CA ASP A 855 3.50 -18.59 22.39
C ASP A 855 2.15 -17.86 22.25
N GLY A 856 1.07 -18.50 22.70
CA GLY A 856 -0.28 -17.92 22.74
C GLY A 856 -1.08 -18.08 21.45
N ASN A 857 -2.35 -17.67 21.50
CA ASN A 857 -3.32 -17.86 20.41
C ASN A 857 -3.81 -16.53 19.81
N LYS A 858 -3.57 -15.41 20.49
CA LYS A 858 -3.98 -14.08 20.03
C LYS A 858 -2.79 -13.31 19.44
N ALA A 859 -3.07 -12.35 18.55
CA ALA A 859 -2.03 -11.62 17.83
C ALA A 859 -1.08 -10.86 18.79
N PHE A 860 -1.62 -10.21 19.81
CA PHE A 860 -0.82 -9.48 20.79
C PHE A 860 0.02 -10.38 21.72
N GLU A 861 -0.27 -11.69 21.77
CA GLU A 861 0.49 -12.68 22.55
C GLU A 861 1.66 -13.22 21.72
N GLN A 862 1.43 -13.46 20.42
CA GLN A 862 2.42 -14.01 19.52
C GLN A 862 3.41 -12.98 18.95
N ASN A 863 3.06 -11.70 18.94
CA ASN A 863 3.94 -10.64 18.46
C ASN A 863 4.90 -10.16 19.54
N VAL A 864 5.95 -9.45 19.12
CA VAL A 864 6.74 -8.64 20.03
C VAL A 864 5.88 -7.54 20.67
N PRO A 865 6.09 -7.22 21.95
CA PRO A 865 5.31 -6.20 22.63
C PRO A 865 5.63 -4.79 22.13
N SER A 866 4.75 -3.84 22.45
CA SER A 866 5.00 -2.42 22.22
C SER A 866 6.24 -1.97 22.99
N GLY A 867 7.03 -1.08 22.37
CA GLY A 867 8.32 -0.61 22.89
C GLY A 867 9.49 -1.51 22.54
N THR A 868 9.30 -2.58 21.76
CA THR A 868 10.41 -3.41 21.27
C THR A 868 11.26 -2.61 20.29
N CYS A 869 12.54 -2.42 20.61
CA CYS A 869 13.50 -1.64 19.84
C CYS A 869 14.78 -2.45 19.53
N ILE A 870 15.25 -2.34 18.29
CA ILE A 870 16.52 -2.88 17.82
C ILE A 870 17.34 -1.69 17.30
N ASP A 871 18.44 -1.37 17.97
CA ASP A 871 19.30 -0.22 17.67
C ASP A 871 20.75 -0.60 17.35
N ASN A 872 21.09 -1.88 17.45
CA ASN A 872 22.47 -2.37 17.42
C ASN A 872 22.77 -3.39 16.30
N VAL A 873 21.87 -3.57 15.32
CA VAL A 873 22.06 -4.57 14.24
C VAL A 873 21.35 -4.12 12.96
N VAL A 874 22.00 -4.36 11.80
CA VAL A 874 21.43 -4.19 10.44
C VAL A 874 21.20 -2.72 10.04
N THR A 875 22.24 -1.89 10.15
CA THR A 875 22.18 -0.49 9.70
C THR A 875 22.69 -0.32 8.28
N SER A 876 22.10 0.65 7.58
CA SER A 876 22.61 1.23 6.34
C SER A 876 23.98 1.83 6.62
N PHE A 877 24.94 1.64 5.71
CA PHE A 877 26.31 2.11 5.90
C PHE A 877 26.36 3.61 6.13
N GLY A 878 27.06 4.02 7.19
CA GLY A 878 27.26 5.44 7.51
C GLY A 878 26.02 6.16 8.04
N TYR A 879 24.96 5.45 8.42
CA TYR A 879 23.78 6.05 9.04
C TYR A 879 23.40 5.39 10.36
N ASP A 880 23.01 6.21 11.33
CA ASP A 880 22.40 5.73 12.56
C ASP A 880 20.94 5.35 12.32
N GLU A 881 20.64 4.07 12.55
CA GLU A 881 19.30 3.53 12.37
C GLU A 881 18.83 2.72 13.58
N PHE A 882 17.52 2.67 13.75
CA PHE A 882 16.86 1.80 14.72
C PHE A 882 15.51 1.33 14.18
N ILE A 883 15.08 0.15 14.63
CA ILE A 883 13.79 -0.42 14.31
C ILE A 883 12.95 -0.41 15.58
N LEU A 884 11.74 0.13 15.52
CA LEU A 884 10.86 0.28 16.67
C LEU A 884 9.45 -0.24 16.37
N SER A 885 8.93 -1.03 17.30
CA SER A 885 7.54 -1.47 17.33
C SER A 885 6.77 -0.69 18.41
N SER A 886 6.14 0.42 18.03
CA SER A 886 5.39 1.27 18.96
C SER A 886 3.99 0.73 19.30
N GLN A 887 3.36 -0.02 18.41
CA GLN A 887 1.97 -0.45 18.53
C GLN A 887 1.80 -1.82 19.18
N THR A 888 0.61 -2.08 19.73
CA THR A 888 0.17 -3.43 20.15
C THR A 888 -0.69 -4.07 19.03
N PRO A 889 -0.20 -5.09 18.31
CA PRO A 889 -0.93 -5.66 17.18
C PRO A 889 -2.16 -6.44 17.65
N LEU A 890 -3.34 -6.03 17.19
CA LEU A 890 -4.60 -6.75 17.46
C LEU A 890 -4.87 -7.88 16.47
N ILE A 891 -4.30 -7.79 15.26
CA ILE A 891 -4.51 -8.74 14.17
C ILE A 891 -3.18 -8.94 13.42
N GLY A 892 -2.88 -10.19 13.08
CA GLY A 892 -1.76 -10.55 12.21
C GLY A 892 -0.38 -10.26 12.82
N THR A 893 0.62 -10.17 11.95
CA THR A 893 2.03 -9.92 12.30
C THR A 893 2.35 -8.42 12.30
N VAL A 894 3.09 -7.97 13.31
CA VAL A 894 3.50 -6.58 13.45
C VAL A 894 4.43 -6.14 12.32
N ARG A 895 4.25 -4.90 11.85
CA ARG A 895 5.18 -4.22 10.97
C ARG A 895 5.88 -3.12 11.78
N PRO A 896 7.12 -3.36 12.23
CA PRO A 896 7.87 -2.33 12.92
C PRO A 896 8.30 -1.23 11.94
N CYS A 897 8.49 -0.01 12.43
CA CYS A 897 9.00 1.09 11.62
C CYS A 897 10.52 1.16 11.77
N LYS A 898 11.23 1.33 10.65
CA LYS A 898 12.67 1.59 10.64
C LYS A 898 12.88 3.10 10.56
N TYR A 899 13.73 3.64 11.42
CA TYR A 899 14.07 5.05 11.49
C TYR A 899 15.53 5.26 11.14
N THR A 900 15.82 6.23 10.28
CA THR A 900 17.18 6.63 9.91
C THR A 900 17.40 8.08 10.28
N ILE A 901 18.44 8.38 11.06
CA ILE A 901 18.81 9.73 11.46
C ILE A 901 19.69 10.33 10.37
N ILE A 902 19.21 11.38 9.70
CA ILE A 902 19.90 12.03 8.58
C ILE A 902 20.60 13.32 9.02
N ALA A 903 20.00 14.07 9.94
CA ALA A 903 20.58 15.27 10.56
C ALA A 903 20.31 15.27 12.06
N ASN A 904 21.28 15.75 12.85
CA ASN A 904 21.20 15.85 14.31
C ASN A 904 22.15 16.94 14.81
N ASP A 905 21.83 18.20 14.49
CA ASP A 905 22.62 19.37 14.88
C ASP A 905 22.88 19.49 16.39
N PRO A 906 21.91 19.21 17.28
CA PRO A 906 22.15 19.35 18.72
C PRO A 906 22.93 18.17 19.32
N ALA A 907 23.40 17.22 18.49
CA ALA A 907 24.14 16.02 18.90
C ALA A 907 23.43 15.23 20.00
N TRP A 908 22.11 15.08 19.90
CA TRP A 908 21.35 14.23 20.83
C TRP A 908 21.76 12.78 20.68
N SER A 909 21.82 12.04 21.79
CA SER A 909 22.22 10.64 21.74
C SER A 909 21.16 9.80 21.00
N LYS A 910 21.59 8.70 20.39
CA LYS A 910 20.68 7.73 19.76
C LYS A 910 19.64 7.21 20.76
N ASN A 911 20.04 6.99 22.02
CA ASN A 911 19.15 6.60 23.11
C ASN A 911 18.03 7.64 23.35
N GLU A 912 18.34 8.94 23.33
CA GLU A 912 17.35 10.02 23.46
C GLU A 912 16.40 10.08 22.27
N LEU A 913 16.92 9.97 21.05
CA LEU A 913 16.10 10.00 19.82
C LEU A 913 15.15 8.79 19.74
N ILE A 914 15.58 7.61 20.18
CA ILE A 914 14.74 6.41 20.25
C ILE A 914 13.57 6.62 21.22
N HIS A 915 13.85 7.08 22.45
CA HIS A 915 12.81 7.30 23.46
C HIS A 915 11.87 8.44 23.05
N LEU A 916 12.41 9.55 22.54
CA LEU A 916 11.60 10.63 21.98
C LEU A 916 10.66 10.10 20.90
N THR A 917 11.18 9.35 19.93
CA THR A 917 10.37 8.73 18.86
C THR A 917 9.24 7.86 19.42
N TYR A 918 9.54 7.03 20.44
CA TYR A 918 8.52 6.18 21.07
C TYR A 918 7.49 7.02 21.83
N PHE A 919 7.90 8.01 22.62
CA PHE A 919 6.99 8.89 23.36
C PHE A 919 6.08 9.68 22.43
N ARG A 920 6.61 10.18 21.30
CA ARG A 920 5.80 10.86 20.29
C ARG A 920 4.72 9.95 19.69
N ALA A 921 4.84 8.62 19.72
CA ALA A 921 3.72 7.75 19.32
C ALA A 921 2.52 7.86 20.27
N PHE A 922 2.72 8.17 21.55
CA PHE A 922 1.62 8.33 22.51
C PHE A 922 0.83 9.62 22.32
N GLY A 923 1.33 10.57 21.52
CA GLY A 923 0.66 11.86 21.29
C GLY A 923 -0.65 11.77 20.49
N HIS A 924 -1.01 10.59 19.99
CA HIS A 924 -2.21 10.37 19.20
C HIS A 924 -3.51 10.64 19.99
N GLN A 925 -4.03 11.86 19.88
CA GLN A 925 -5.11 12.37 20.74
C GLN A 925 -6.45 11.60 20.65
N VAL A 926 -6.69 10.82 19.61
CA VAL A 926 -7.98 10.11 19.39
C VAL A 926 -7.95 8.63 19.78
N SER A 927 -6.81 8.09 20.23
CA SER A 927 -6.66 6.71 20.69
C SER A 927 -5.83 6.65 21.98
N TYR A 928 -6.13 5.71 22.87
CA TYR A 928 -5.29 5.41 24.05
C TYR A 928 -4.32 4.27 23.80
N GLN A 929 -4.12 3.91 22.53
CA GLN A 929 -3.09 2.99 22.10
C GLN A 929 -2.15 3.74 21.14
N PRO A 930 -0.82 3.65 21.32
CA PRO A 930 0.11 4.26 20.38
C PRO A 930 0.02 3.59 18.99
N PRO A 931 -0.07 4.38 17.90
CA PRO A 931 0.12 3.88 16.54
C PRO A 931 1.57 3.45 16.26
N SER A 932 1.84 2.94 15.06
CA SER A 932 3.16 2.48 14.63
C SER A 932 4.22 3.58 14.47
N VAL A 933 3.81 4.84 14.40
CA VAL A 933 4.67 5.99 14.09
C VAL A 933 4.37 7.15 15.04
N PRO A 934 5.29 8.13 15.19
CA PRO A 934 5.03 9.38 15.88
C PRO A 934 3.74 10.05 15.44
N ASP A 935 3.15 10.76 16.39
CA ASP A 935 1.88 11.43 16.25
C ASP A 935 1.83 12.43 15.07
N VAL A 936 2.87 13.26 14.90
CA VAL A 936 2.99 14.18 13.76
C VAL A 936 3.03 13.48 12.40
N LEU A 937 3.65 12.30 12.31
CA LEU A 937 3.64 11.50 11.06
C LEU A 937 2.28 10.90 10.79
N TYR A 938 1.61 10.40 11.83
CA TYR A 938 0.27 9.84 11.69
C TYR A 938 -0.72 10.92 11.24
N ALA A 939 -0.62 12.13 11.77
CA ALA A 939 -1.43 13.27 11.37
C ALA A 939 -1.14 13.69 9.91
N ALA A 940 0.14 13.80 9.53
CA ALA A 940 0.57 14.10 8.16
C ALA A 940 0.02 13.09 7.15
N GLU A 941 0.02 11.79 7.48
CA GLU A 941 -0.57 10.76 6.62
C GLU A 941 -2.08 10.94 6.42
N ASN A 942 -2.82 11.28 7.48
CA ASN A 942 -4.25 11.53 7.37
C ASN A 942 -4.56 12.80 6.57
N LEU A 943 -3.71 13.82 6.67
CA LEU A 943 -3.79 15.04 5.85
C LEU A 943 -3.55 14.75 4.37
N ALA A 944 -2.50 14.00 4.03
CA ALA A 944 -2.24 13.59 2.65
C ALA A 944 -3.42 12.78 2.06
N LYS A 945 -3.99 11.86 2.86
CA LYS A 945 -5.19 11.10 2.50
C LYS A 945 -6.42 12.00 2.32
N ARG A 946 -6.62 12.97 3.21
CA ARG A 946 -7.73 13.93 3.12
C ARG A 946 -7.62 14.79 1.88
N GLY A 947 -6.46 15.41 1.63
CA GLY A 947 -6.21 16.20 0.43
C GLY A 947 -6.49 15.39 -0.84
N LYS A 948 -6.11 14.10 -0.86
CA LYS A 948 -6.42 13.22 -2.00
C LYS A 948 -7.91 12.97 -2.21
N ASN A 949 -8.66 12.77 -1.14
CA ASN A 949 -10.11 12.60 -1.26
C ASN A 949 -10.76 13.91 -1.72
N ASN A 950 -10.34 15.05 -1.17
CA ASN A 950 -10.86 16.36 -1.53
C ASN A 950 -10.55 16.72 -2.98
N TYR A 951 -9.36 16.40 -3.49
CA TYR A 951 -9.04 16.51 -4.91
C TYR A 951 -10.01 15.71 -5.77
N LYS A 952 -10.27 14.44 -5.42
CA LYS A 952 -11.21 13.58 -6.17
C LYS A 952 -12.64 14.10 -6.16
N VAL A 953 -13.07 14.69 -5.05
CA VAL A 953 -14.39 15.33 -4.94
C VAL A 953 -14.42 16.59 -5.80
N HIS A 954 -13.40 17.43 -5.71
CA HIS A 954 -13.27 18.66 -6.51
C HIS A 954 -13.36 18.38 -8.02
N GLN A 955 -12.68 17.33 -8.50
CA GLN A 955 -12.74 16.89 -9.90
C GLN A 955 -14.15 16.52 -10.40
N ARG A 956 -15.10 16.22 -9.50
CA ARG A 956 -16.50 15.95 -9.88
C ARG A 956 -17.29 17.23 -10.14
N TYR A 957 -16.93 18.33 -9.49
CA TYR A 957 -17.61 19.63 -9.63
C TYR A 957 -16.95 20.52 -10.68
N VAL A 958 -15.64 20.37 -10.88
CA VAL A 958 -14.85 21.16 -11.83
C VAL A 958 -14.29 20.24 -12.91
N SER A 959 -14.73 20.46 -14.15
CA SER A 959 -14.21 19.71 -15.30
C SER A 959 -12.83 20.24 -15.70
N MET A 960 -11.77 19.50 -15.35
CA MET A 960 -10.39 19.89 -15.74
C MET A 960 -10.24 20.02 -17.26
N GLN A 961 -10.95 19.18 -18.02
CA GLN A 961 -10.96 19.24 -19.49
C GLN A 961 -11.70 20.45 -20.05
N ALA A 962 -12.58 21.08 -19.27
CA ALA A 962 -13.27 22.30 -19.67
C ALA A 962 -12.40 23.54 -19.41
N ILE A 963 -11.68 23.57 -18.27
CA ILE A 963 -10.70 24.63 -17.96
C ILE A 963 -9.56 24.60 -18.99
N GLU A 964 -9.00 23.42 -19.25
CA GLU A 964 -7.94 23.24 -20.25
C GLU A 964 -8.39 23.67 -21.64
N ARG A 965 -9.56 23.20 -22.11
CA ARG A 965 -10.10 23.61 -23.41
C ARG A 965 -10.33 25.11 -23.49
N ARG A 966 -10.78 25.73 -22.40
CA ARG A 966 -10.98 27.17 -22.32
C ARG A 966 -9.64 27.92 -22.45
N ILE A 967 -8.63 27.56 -21.66
CA ILE A 967 -7.32 28.23 -21.69
C ILE A 967 -6.63 28.03 -23.05
N ILE A 968 -6.69 26.83 -23.62
CA ILE A 968 -6.16 26.54 -24.96
C ILE A 968 -6.91 27.35 -26.02
N SER A 969 -8.24 27.46 -25.91
CA SER A 969 -9.04 28.26 -26.86
C SER A 969 -8.78 29.77 -26.73
N GLU A 970 -8.51 30.25 -25.52
CA GLU A 970 -8.23 31.67 -25.23
C GLU A 970 -6.79 32.07 -25.60
N ASN A 971 -5.86 31.11 -25.76
CA ASN A 971 -4.45 31.35 -26.04
C ASN A 971 -3.92 30.50 -27.22
N ALA A 972 -4.76 30.28 -28.23
CA ALA A 972 -4.48 29.35 -29.34
C ALA A 972 -3.19 29.68 -30.12
N ASP A 973 -2.78 30.96 -30.15
CA ASP A 973 -1.61 31.43 -30.90
C ASP A 973 -0.26 31.15 -30.19
N PHE A 974 -0.28 30.70 -28.93
CA PHE A 974 0.93 30.54 -28.10
C PHE A 974 1.21 29.10 -27.65
N VAL A 975 0.32 28.13 -27.91
CA VAL A 975 0.45 26.77 -27.37
C VAL A 975 0.93 25.79 -28.45
N ASN A 976 2.22 25.46 -28.44
CA ASN A 976 2.79 24.35 -29.22
C ASN A 976 2.79 23.02 -28.42
N GLU A 977 3.11 21.88 -29.06
CA GLU A 977 3.10 20.55 -28.41
C GLU A 977 4.03 20.46 -27.18
N ASN A 978 5.15 21.20 -27.14
CA ASN A 978 6.06 21.24 -25.99
C ASN A 978 5.54 22.09 -24.81
N MET A 979 4.67 23.07 -25.08
CA MET A 979 4.09 23.95 -24.05
C MET A 979 2.87 23.33 -23.35
N GLN A 980 2.33 22.22 -23.86
CA GLN A 980 1.24 21.50 -23.20
C GLN A 980 1.62 20.93 -21.82
N GLU A 981 2.87 20.46 -21.65
CA GLU A 981 3.35 19.99 -20.34
C GLU A 981 3.52 21.14 -19.33
N GLN A 982 3.97 22.30 -19.80
CA GLN A 982 4.10 23.50 -18.96
C GLN A 982 2.72 24.06 -18.55
N LEU A 983 1.77 24.07 -19.49
CA LEU A 983 0.38 24.45 -19.21
C LEU A 983 -0.29 23.48 -18.22
N ALA A 984 -0.02 22.18 -18.35
CA ALA A 984 -0.50 21.19 -17.39
C ALA A 984 0.07 21.41 -15.99
N SER A 985 1.36 21.74 -15.88
CA SER A 985 1.96 22.11 -14.60
C SER A 985 1.32 23.38 -14.01
N ALA A 986 1.08 24.41 -14.84
CA ALA A 986 0.48 25.66 -14.41
C ALA A 986 -0.97 25.50 -13.92
N ILE A 987 -1.78 24.68 -14.60
CA ILE A 987 -3.15 24.35 -14.18
C ILE A 987 -3.13 23.57 -12.86
N ILE A 988 -2.19 22.63 -12.69
CA ILE A 988 -2.01 21.91 -11.42
C ILE A 988 -1.62 22.88 -10.30
N ASP A 989 -0.75 23.84 -10.57
CA ASP A 989 -0.34 24.85 -9.60
C ASP A 989 -1.49 25.80 -9.25
N GLU A 990 -2.25 26.30 -10.23
CA GLU A 990 -3.43 27.14 -9.99
C GLU A 990 -4.52 26.38 -9.19
N MET A 991 -4.77 25.11 -9.52
CA MET A 991 -5.67 24.27 -8.74
C MET A 991 -5.14 24.00 -7.33
N SER A 992 -3.84 23.75 -7.21
CA SER A 992 -3.19 23.60 -5.91
C SER A 992 -3.36 24.87 -5.10
N ASP A 993 -3.19 26.04 -5.70
CA ASP A 993 -3.30 27.33 -5.02
C ASP A 993 -4.74 27.68 -4.68
N ALA A 994 -5.71 27.36 -5.56
CA ALA A 994 -7.13 27.47 -5.26
C ALA A 994 -7.54 26.55 -4.11
N MET A 995 -7.06 25.31 -4.10
CA MET A 995 -7.34 24.35 -3.01
C MET A 995 -6.59 24.69 -1.71
N ASN A 996 -5.36 25.16 -1.81
CA ASN A 996 -4.59 25.65 -0.68
C ASN A 996 -5.23 26.93 -0.10
N GLY A 997 -5.80 27.79 -0.95
CA GLY A 997 -6.58 28.96 -0.54
C GLY A 997 -7.87 28.60 0.21
N MET A 998 -8.38 27.38 0.01
CA MET A 998 -9.49 26.81 0.79
C MET A 998 -9.03 26.17 2.11
N THR A 999 -7.73 26.13 2.41
CA THR A 999 -7.23 25.46 3.62
C THR A 999 -7.38 26.35 4.85
N ILE A 1000 -8.05 25.83 5.89
CA ILE A 1000 -8.28 26.58 7.14
C ILE A 1000 -6.95 26.75 7.92
N PRO A 1001 -6.53 27.97 8.30
CA PRO A 1001 -5.24 28.22 8.96
C PRO A 1001 -5.11 27.64 10.39
N LYS A 1002 -6.22 27.32 11.07
CA LYS A 1002 -6.24 26.86 12.47
C LYS A 1002 -7.07 25.59 12.66
N ARG A 1003 -6.54 24.44 12.23
CA ARG A 1003 -7.12 23.13 12.57
C ARG A 1003 -6.27 22.41 13.61
N ASN A 1004 -6.89 21.95 14.69
CA ASN A 1004 -6.33 20.88 15.52
C ASN A 1004 -6.54 19.56 14.74
N PHE A 1005 -5.58 19.18 13.90
CA PHE A 1005 -5.83 18.17 12.85
C PHE A 1005 -5.50 16.76 13.33
N TRP A 1006 -6.56 16.00 13.65
CA TRP A 1006 -6.45 14.59 14.04
C TRP A 1006 -7.57 13.68 13.51
N ALA A 1007 -8.49 14.21 12.67
CA ALA A 1007 -9.75 13.52 12.35
C ALA A 1007 -10.08 13.41 10.87
#